data_AF-A0A1Q9P6K6-F1
#
_entry.id   AF-A0A1Q9P6K6-F1
#
_cell.length_a   1.000
_cell.length_b   1.000
_cell.length_c   1.000
_cell.angle_alpha   90.00
_cell.angle_beta   90.00
_cell.angle_gamma   90.00
#
_symmetry.space_group_name_H-M   'P 1'
#
loop_
_entity.id
_entity.type
_entity.pdbx_description
1 polymer ?
#
loop_
_entity_poly.entity_id
_entity_poly.type
_entity_poly.pdbx_seq_one_letter_code
_entity_poly.pdbx_strand_id
1 'polypeptide(L)'
;MILIHSFPNSQEGIYTPKTSKIFFFVAVVTCALILSSICLLDSSNVFVVHDSNHTVDAVSDQDTKFITDSNIPHDPIVIDGDANFSATAVAEGWAGNGSAQAPYIIENLNIDLNGENTNCISLSSTHLYFIIRECVLSGATGYEISGIKLMNVINGEIANNTCSGNNDGITLKFSNGINVTDNKCDYNLYSGIALFYSDSNRIINNTCNHNSVLGITIISSDSNTISDNTCDSNSVGFSTVYSANNMIINCTSKSNQYGIQVLSSDFNTITNCYLSDNMYGISLEYLTSAVIANNTLSSCGVYLYEIQNGGQMLNITDNTVNSKPLVFIQGQVNVSVSLDAGQVIIFNCSSITIQDQTLSRCTIGVFVYQSTNVTIRNIICSNNLIGIEISSSANSSITNNICLENNHGIVIGNTNYTTIRDNTCTNNSVGINVHHSTNDLVSNNNCEHGQIGIGVLNSVNIIVKENICKFSYGLSYGIWGSNSNNINLVDNILIYNVLGIHLEQCDYNEIENNVCTQNFIGIFVDDCMYDILNNNTATHNFYGIFLRDILFNYTLERNTCNANNVGITLEYCGHISLYNNVCNNNSVGIDIFFSHLITVADNHLTSNNYCIQIRGCQDISIIGNTCIDYLMMGIRLDYSCCNFVSFNNCTGSLGQSVGINLHSSTSNTISNNTSTFNNYGIQLTQSNSSDNVIIWNVFAANIENGHIDSTGNLIHHNFWSDYQGDDDNQDGIGDTPYIIPGIAEAQDEFPLMDDPYGTNTLIENVNQIPLIMELAIIIIGIISTITIVILIQKRRNQT
;
A
#
# COMPACT_ATOMS: atom_id res chain seq x y z
N MET A 1 11.77 -28.96 3.16
CA MET A 1 11.31 -29.88 2.10
C MET A 1 10.35 -29.10 1.22
N ILE A 2 10.81 -28.71 0.03
CA ILE A 2 10.16 -27.74 -0.87
C ILE A 2 9.23 -28.51 -1.82
N LEU A 3 7.95 -28.12 -1.90
CA LEU A 3 6.99 -28.62 -2.88
C LEU A 3 6.62 -27.49 -3.83
N ILE A 4 7.35 -27.41 -4.93
CA ILE A 4 6.96 -26.71 -6.16
C ILE A 4 6.23 -27.77 -7.01
N HIS A 5 4.94 -27.57 -7.25
CA HIS A 5 4.20 -28.33 -8.26
C HIS A 5 4.19 -27.56 -9.57
N SER A 6 4.91 -28.12 -10.53
CA SER A 6 4.81 -27.89 -11.98
C SER A 6 3.73 -28.80 -12.59
N PHE A 7 3.15 -28.39 -13.72
CA PHE A 7 2.69 -29.16 -14.91
C PHE A 7 1.62 -28.34 -15.69
N PRO A 8 1.34 -28.58 -16.99
CA PRO A 8 2.18 -28.24 -18.14
C PRO A 8 1.43 -27.51 -19.29
N ASN A 9 2.20 -27.02 -20.26
CA ASN A 9 1.75 -26.47 -21.55
C ASN A 9 0.97 -27.50 -22.41
N SER A 10 -0.01 -27.01 -23.16
CA SER A 10 -0.36 -27.54 -24.49
C SER A 10 -0.53 -26.37 -25.47
N GLN A 11 0.17 -26.47 -26.60
CA GLN A 11 0.11 -25.55 -27.73
C GLN A 11 -0.80 -26.10 -28.83
N GLU A 12 -1.55 -25.21 -29.47
CA GLU A 12 -1.82 -25.06 -30.92
C GLU A 12 -2.63 -23.75 -31.03
N GLY A 13 -2.15 -22.62 -31.55
CA GLY A 13 -1.66 -22.35 -32.90
C GLY A 13 -2.84 -21.84 -33.75
N ILE A 14 -3.04 -20.53 -33.96
CA ILE A 14 -2.69 -19.84 -35.22
C ILE A 14 -2.90 -18.31 -35.10
N TYR A 15 -1.82 -17.59 -35.40
CA TYR A 15 -1.65 -16.25 -35.98
C TYR A 15 -2.21 -14.96 -35.33
N THR A 16 -1.23 -14.19 -34.83
CA THR A 16 -1.22 -12.75 -34.50
C THR A 16 -1.33 -11.83 -35.72
N PRO A 17 -1.60 -10.53 -35.48
CA PRO A 17 -0.54 -9.55 -35.73
C PRO A 17 -0.23 -8.70 -34.48
N LYS A 18 0.98 -8.88 -33.95
CA LYS A 18 1.66 -7.88 -33.12
C LYS A 18 2.23 -6.82 -34.05
N THR A 19 1.78 -5.57 -33.92
CA THR A 19 2.61 -4.35 -33.92
C THR A 19 1.73 -3.11 -33.71
N SER A 20 1.45 -2.79 -32.45
CA SER A 20 1.08 -1.44 -31.98
C SER A 20 1.00 -1.39 -30.44
N LYS A 21 1.98 -1.96 -29.74
CA LYS A 21 2.09 -1.88 -28.26
C LYS A 21 3.43 -1.29 -27.80
N ILE A 22 3.88 -0.24 -28.49
CA ILE A 22 4.96 0.65 -28.05
C ILE A 22 4.60 2.05 -28.57
N PHE A 23 3.68 2.76 -27.93
CA PHE A 23 3.59 4.23 -28.00
C PHE A 23 2.70 4.91 -26.94
N PHE A 24 2.34 4.24 -25.84
CA PHE A 24 1.51 4.86 -24.79
C PHE A 24 2.04 4.71 -23.35
N PHE A 25 3.35 4.50 -23.21
CA PHE A 25 4.04 4.46 -21.90
C PHE A 25 4.99 5.65 -21.68
N VAL A 26 4.86 6.72 -22.47
CA VAL A 26 5.73 7.92 -22.40
C VAL A 26 4.96 9.21 -22.05
N ALA A 27 3.65 9.15 -21.84
CA ALA A 27 2.84 10.32 -21.49
C ALA A 27 2.46 10.42 -19.99
N VAL A 28 2.76 9.41 -19.17
CA VAL A 28 2.46 9.40 -17.71
C VAL A 28 3.69 9.71 -16.85
N VAL A 29 4.88 9.86 -17.44
CA VAL A 29 6.13 10.19 -16.70
C VAL A 29 6.64 11.61 -17.01
N THR A 30 6.02 12.35 -17.92
CA THR A 30 6.53 13.67 -18.38
C THR A 30 5.76 14.90 -17.90
N CYS A 31 4.73 14.74 -17.06
CA CYS A 31 4.12 15.87 -16.31
C CYS A 31 4.43 15.87 -14.80
N ALA A 32 5.18 14.90 -14.29
CA ALA A 32 5.72 14.90 -12.92
C ALA A 32 7.11 15.55 -12.80
N LEU A 33 7.66 16.11 -13.89
CA LEU A 33 9.03 16.65 -13.94
C LEU A 33 9.15 18.17 -14.22
N ILE A 34 8.04 18.94 -14.17
CA ILE A 34 8.10 20.40 -14.42
C ILE A 34 7.40 21.21 -13.30
N LEU A 35 7.24 20.64 -12.10
CA LEU A 35 6.86 21.38 -10.88
C LEU A 35 7.81 21.13 -9.69
N SER A 36 8.98 20.54 -9.93
CA SER A 36 10.08 20.45 -8.95
C SER A 36 11.22 21.44 -9.23
N SER A 37 10.98 22.47 -10.05
CA SER A 37 12.02 23.39 -10.53
C SER A 37 11.93 24.80 -9.93
N ILE A 38 11.45 24.94 -8.69
CA ILE A 38 11.75 26.09 -7.82
C ILE A 38 11.86 25.56 -6.38
N CYS A 39 13.00 24.96 -6.06
CA CYS A 39 13.58 24.83 -4.71
C CYS A 39 14.90 24.05 -4.83
N LEU A 40 15.89 24.68 -5.48
CA LEU A 40 17.28 24.26 -5.46
C LEU A 40 18.11 25.42 -4.93
N LEU A 41 18.07 25.60 -3.61
CA LEU A 41 19.21 26.05 -2.83
C LEU A 41 19.14 25.34 -1.48
N ASP A 42 20.12 24.45 -1.32
CA ASP A 42 20.76 24.01 -0.06
C ASP A 42 20.49 22.58 0.42
N SER A 43 21.24 21.64 -0.15
CA SER A 43 21.78 20.44 0.51
C SER A 43 22.64 19.66 -0.49
N SER A 44 23.92 20.05 -0.60
CA SER A 44 24.92 19.24 -1.28
C SER A 44 25.51 18.20 -0.30
N ASN A 45 25.19 16.92 -0.53
CA ASN A 45 26.03 15.82 -0.10
C ASN A 45 27.30 15.81 -0.95
N VAL A 46 28.47 15.98 -0.32
CA VAL A 46 29.72 15.40 -0.84
C VAL A 46 30.46 14.82 0.35
N PHE A 47 30.49 13.49 0.39
CA PHE A 47 31.56 12.71 0.99
C PHE A 47 32.88 13.19 0.39
N VAL A 48 33.68 13.91 1.19
CA VAL A 48 35.09 14.17 0.91
C VAL A 48 35.90 13.34 1.89
N VAL A 49 36.72 12.47 1.31
CA VAL A 49 37.89 11.86 1.92
C VAL A 49 38.79 12.95 2.49
N HIS A 50 39.00 12.95 3.81
CA HIS A 50 40.18 13.55 4.44
C HIS A 50 40.73 12.52 5.42
N ASP A 51 41.77 11.81 5.01
CA ASP A 51 43.18 12.17 5.19
C ASP A 51 43.68 11.76 6.57
N SER A 52 44.66 10.87 6.50
CA SER A 52 45.60 10.44 7.52
C SER A 52 46.06 11.56 8.46
N ASN A 53 46.23 11.18 9.74
CA ASN A 53 46.78 11.92 10.87
C ASN A 53 45.79 12.87 11.57
N HIS A 54 45.32 12.47 12.76
CA HIS A 54 45.99 12.88 14.00
C HIS A 54 45.32 12.28 15.25
N THR A 55 46.20 11.85 16.16
CA THR A 55 46.08 11.81 17.62
C THR A 55 45.03 10.90 18.25
N VAL A 56 45.57 9.75 18.67
CA VAL A 56 45.17 8.95 19.82
C VAL A 56 44.86 9.85 21.02
N ASP A 57 43.59 9.93 21.42
CA ASP A 57 43.23 10.32 22.77
C ASP A 57 43.25 9.07 23.64
N ALA A 58 44.32 8.98 24.43
CA ALA A 58 44.53 7.96 25.43
C ALA A 58 43.47 8.08 26.54
N VAL A 59 42.56 7.11 26.60
CA VAL A 59 41.90 6.75 27.85
C VAL A 59 42.74 5.67 28.50
N SER A 60 43.14 5.95 29.74
CA SER A 60 44.07 5.16 30.53
C SER A 60 43.50 3.81 30.91
N ASP A 61 43.96 2.75 30.24
CA ASP A 61 43.88 1.40 30.76
C ASP A 61 45.16 1.09 31.55
N GLN A 62 45.05 1.19 32.86
CA GLN A 62 46.03 0.69 33.82
C GLN A 62 45.75 -0.80 34.02
N ASP A 63 46.15 -1.63 33.06
CA ASP A 63 46.49 -3.04 33.27
C ASP A 63 47.34 -3.56 32.09
N THR A 64 48.57 -3.05 32.00
CA THR A 64 49.58 -3.58 31.08
C THR A 64 50.09 -4.94 31.58
N LYS A 65 49.36 -6.00 31.22
CA LYS A 65 49.86 -7.37 31.26
C LYS A 65 50.26 -7.78 29.83
N PHE A 66 51.55 -7.63 29.55
CA PHE A 66 52.30 -8.19 28.42
C PHE A 66 51.51 -8.54 27.14
N ILE A 67 51.47 -7.61 26.20
CA ILE A 67 51.32 -7.93 24.78
C ILE A 67 52.58 -8.72 24.38
N THR A 68 52.46 -10.01 24.12
CA THR A 68 53.43 -10.72 23.29
C THR A 68 52.98 -10.62 21.84
N ASP A 69 53.93 -10.24 21.00
CA ASP A 69 53.81 -9.99 19.58
C ASP A 69 53.18 -11.14 18.76
N SER A 70 52.30 -10.74 17.83
CA SER A 70 51.86 -11.41 16.60
C SER A 70 51.39 -12.87 16.67
N ASN A 71 50.09 -13.10 16.45
CA ASN A 71 49.56 -14.40 16.05
C ASN A 71 50.37 -15.00 14.89
N ILE A 72 50.71 -16.27 14.99
CA ILE A 72 51.60 -17.00 14.09
C ILE A 72 50.82 -17.35 12.80
N PRO A 73 51.24 -16.87 11.60
CA PRO A 73 50.63 -17.28 10.34
C PRO A 73 50.65 -18.79 10.18
N HIS A 74 49.52 -19.38 9.79
CA HIS A 74 49.39 -20.83 9.66
C HIS A 74 48.46 -21.19 8.50
N ASP A 75 48.75 -22.30 7.82
CA ASP A 75 47.88 -22.87 6.79
C ASP A 75 46.59 -23.45 7.41
N PRO A 76 45.55 -23.81 6.64
CA PRO A 76 44.35 -24.41 7.21
C PRO A 76 44.62 -25.73 7.94
N ILE A 77 43.95 -25.94 9.07
CA ILE A 77 44.06 -27.16 9.88
C ILE A 77 42.87 -28.07 9.59
N VAL A 78 43.15 -29.33 9.23
CA VAL A 78 42.13 -30.36 9.03
C VAL A 78 42.50 -31.61 9.82
N ILE A 79 41.61 -32.02 10.74
CA ILE A 79 41.73 -33.21 11.58
C ILE A 79 40.50 -34.11 11.35
N ASP A 80 40.74 -35.39 11.05
CA ASP A 80 39.70 -36.43 10.98
C ASP A 80 40.12 -37.67 11.79
N GLY A 81 39.51 -37.83 12.96
CA GLY A 81 39.72 -38.95 13.87
C GLY A 81 40.91 -38.79 14.83
N ASP A 82 40.86 -39.55 15.94
CA ASP A 82 41.86 -39.51 17.02
C ASP A 82 43.29 -39.76 16.53
N ALA A 83 43.48 -40.72 15.61
CA ALA A 83 44.79 -41.06 15.07
C ALA A 83 45.40 -39.92 14.25
N ASN A 84 44.59 -39.22 13.45
CA ASN A 84 45.04 -38.05 12.72
C ASN A 84 45.37 -36.92 13.69
N PHE A 85 44.52 -36.68 14.70
CA PHE A 85 44.78 -35.63 15.69
C PHE A 85 46.10 -35.87 16.43
N SER A 86 46.33 -37.07 16.97
CA SER A 86 47.58 -37.39 17.65
C SER A 86 48.81 -37.25 16.76
N ALA A 87 48.71 -37.66 15.48
CA ALA A 87 49.82 -37.51 14.53
C ALA A 87 50.11 -36.04 14.21
N THR A 88 49.07 -35.23 13.94
CA THR A 88 49.22 -33.80 13.65
C THR A 88 49.73 -33.04 14.87
N ALA A 89 49.22 -33.34 16.07
CA ALA A 89 49.69 -32.70 17.30
C ALA A 89 51.20 -32.91 17.53
N VAL A 90 51.72 -34.11 17.22
CA VAL A 90 53.17 -34.38 17.29
C VAL A 90 53.93 -33.63 16.20
N ALA A 91 53.38 -33.55 14.98
CA ALA A 91 54.02 -32.86 13.85
C ALA A 91 54.12 -31.35 14.06
N GLU A 92 53.05 -30.74 14.59
CA GLU A 92 52.95 -29.31 14.87
C GLU A 92 53.54 -28.91 16.24
N GLY A 93 53.87 -29.90 17.08
CA GLY A 93 54.41 -29.66 18.42
C GLY A 93 53.38 -29.11 19.41
N TRP A 94 52.09 -29.39 19.22
CA TRP A 94 51.03 -28.97 20.11
C TRP A 94 51.17 -29.63 21.49
N ALA A 95 50.95 -28.85 22.54
CA ALA A 95 51.02 -29.34 23.91
C ALA A 95 49.88 -30.33 24.21
N GLY A 96 50.13 -31.26 25.15
CA GLY A 96 49.14 -32.22 25.64
C GLY A 96 49.24 -33.61 25.01
N ASN A 97 48.31 -34.48 25.39
CA ASN A 97 48.21 -35.85 24.89
C ASN A 97 46.77 -36.27 24.54
N GLY A 98 45.83 -35.30 24.47
CA GLY A 98 44.43 -35.55 24.14
C GLY A 98 43.60 -36.14 25.29
N SER A 99 44.14 -36.23 26.51
CA SER A 99 43.39 -36.65 27.71
C SER A 99 42.75 -35.47 28.42
N ALA A 100 41.75 -35.72 29.28
CA ALA A 100 41.09 -34.67 30.06
C ALA A 100 42.05 -33.85 30.93
N GLN A 101 43.14 -34.46 31.43
CA GLN A 101 44.15 -33.79 32.26
C GLN A 101 45.21 -33.05 31.43
N ALA A 102 45.34 -33.38 30.15
CA ALA A 102 46.31 -32.80 29.23
C ALA A 102 45.73 -32.75 27.80
N PRO A 103 44.76 -31.87 27.53
CA PRO A 103 44.13 -31.73 26.21
C PRO A 103 45.16 -31.26 25.17
N TYR A 104 44.91 -31.57 23.89
CA TYR A 104 45.69 -30.94 22.82
C TYR A 104 45.38 -29.46 22.70
N ILE A 105 46.40 -28.62 22.62
CA ILE A 105 46.24 -27.15 22.59
C ILE A 105 46.63 -26.61 21.21
N ILE A 106 45.66 -26.03 20.51
CA ILE A 106 45.85 -25.25 19.27
C ILE A 106 45.71 -23.79 19.67
N GLU A 107 46.81 -23.02 19.65
CA GLU A 107 46.80 -21.66 20.17
C GLU A 107 47.67 -20.65 19.40
N ASN A 108 47.31 -19.37 19.52
CA ASN A 108 48.09 -18.23 19.01
C ASN A 108 48.32 -18.24 17.48
N LEU A 109 47.38 -18.81 16.71
CA LEU A 109 47.48 -18.89 15.25
C LEU A 109 46.77 -17.74 14.54
N ASN A 110 47.22 -17.40 13.33
CA ASN A 110 46.58 -16.50 12.38
C ASN A 110 46.35 -17.26 11.06
N ILE A 111 45.09 -17.56 10.75
CA ILE A 111 44.72 -18.26 9.52
C ILE A 111 43.77 -17.35 8.73
N ASP A 112 44.32 -16.73 7.68
CA ASP A 112 43.56 -15.87 6.77
C ASP A 112 43.46 -16.52 5.39
N LEU A 113 42.25 -16.97 5.07
CA LEU A 113 41.93 -17.68 3.84
C LEU A 113 41.63 -16.77 2.65
N ASN A 114 41.59 -15.44 2.80
CA ASN A 114 41.43 -14.52 1.66
C ASN A 114 40.24 -14.84 0.70
N GLY A 115 39.17 -15.43 1.21
CA GLY A 115 37.98 -15.80 0.42
C GLY A 115 37.99 -17.24 -0.11
N GLU A 116 38.91 -18.10 0.32
CA GLU A 116 38.96 -19.49 -0.12
C GLU A 116 37.79 -20.34 0.42
N ASN A 117 37.39 -21.33 -0.38
CA ASN A 117 36.26 -22.24 -0.12
C ASN A 117 36.67 -23.42 0.78
N THR A 118 37.21 -23.12 1.96
CA THR A 118 37.60 -24.10 3.00
C THR A 118 37.50 -23.48 4.40
N ASN A 119 37.53 -24.30 5.46
CA ASN A 119 37.55 -23.82 6.85
C ASN A 119 38.96 -23.43 7.28
N CYS A 120 39.11 -22.49 8.23
CA CYS A 120 40.43 -22.22 8.82
C CYS A 120 40.88 -23.38 9.71
N ILE A 121 40.01 -23.82 10.62
CA ILE A 121 40.22 -24.98 11.49
C ILE A 121 39.02 -25.93 11.37
N SER A 122 39.25 -27.17 10.97
CA SER A 122 38.22 -28.22 10.85
C SER A 122 38.62 -29.46 11.63
N LEU A 123 37.86 -29.79 12.68
CA LEU A 123 38.04 -31.03 13.45
C LEU A 123 36.81 -31.92 13.26
N SER A 124 37.05 -33.19 12.95
CA SER A 124 36.00 -34.17 12.74
C SER A 124 36.30 -35.52 13.39
N SER A 125 35.25 -36.21 13.82
CA SER A 125 35.29 -37.60 14.29
C SER A 125 36.28 -37.90 15.44
N THR A 126 36.63 -36.90 16.26
CA THR A 126 37.57 -37.04 17.38
C THR A 126 36.85 -37.08 18.73
N HIS A 127 37.35 -37.92 19.63
CA HIS A 127 36.89 -38.06 21.02
C HIS A 127 37.93 -37.54 22.03
N LEU A 128 39.13 -37.20 21.55
CA LEU A 128 40.20 -36.63 22.35
C LEU A 128 39.83 -35.24 22.86
N TYR A 129 40.35 -34.88 24.04
CA TYR A 129 40.17 -33.56 24.62
C TYR A 129 41.08 -32.54 23.93
N PHE A 130 40.54 -31.37 23.60
CA PHE A 130 41.29 -30.30 22.96
C PHE A 130 40.82 -28.90 23.39
N ILE A 131 41.72 -27.93 23.22
CA ILE A 131 41.47 -26.51 23.41
C ILE A 131 41.93 -25.77 22.15
N ILE A 132 41.04 -24.97 21.55
CA ILE A 132 41.38 -23.99 20.50
C ILE A 132 41.30 -22.61 21.12
N ARG A 133 42.41 -21.86 21.21
CA ARG A 133 42.40 -20.54 21.86
C ARG A 133 43.32 -19.49 21.28
N GLU A 134 42.99 -18.23 21.50
CA GLU A 134 43.85 -17.08 21.11
C GLU A 134 44.16 -17.04 19.60
N CYS A 135 43.33 -17.68 18.76
CA CYS A 135 43.49 -17.68 17.31
C CYS A 135 42.75 -16.51 16.64
N VAL A 136 43.26 -16.04 15.51
CA VAL A 136 42.62 -15.09 14.59
C VAL A 136 42.34 -15.80 13.28
N LEU A 137 41.06 -15.91 12.91
CA LEU A 137 40.59 -16.76 11.82
C LEU A 137 39.68 -15.96 10.88
N SER A 138 40.07 -15.83 9.62
CA SER A 138 39.35 -15.02 8.64
C SER A 138 39.33 -15.59 7.22
N GLY A 139 38.41 -15.06 6.40
CA GLY A 139 38.40 -15.29 4.96
C GLY A 139 37.87 -16.67 4.54
N ALA A 140 37.29 -17.47 5.44
CA ALA A 140 36.68 -18.75 5.10
C ALA A 140 35.31 -18.53 4.45
N THR A 141 35.23 -18.46 3.12
CA THR A 141 33.97 -18.09 2.41
C THR A 141 33.46 -19.21 1.52
N GLY A 142 32.17 -19.55 1.67
CA GLY A 142 31.52 -20.60 0.88
C GLY A 142 30.43 -21.31 1.68
N TYR A 143 29.79 -22.32 1.04
CA TYR A 143 28.67 -23.03 1.65
C TYR A 143 29.13 -24.02 2.73
N GLU A 144 28.52 -23.95 3.93
CA GLU A 144 28.90 -24.73 5.12
C GLU A 144 30.38 -24.59 5.54
N ILE A 145 30.94 -23.39 5.44
CA ILE A 145 32.33 -23.11 5.82
C ILE A 145 32.40 -22.17 7.02
N SER A 146 33.44 -22.30 7.83
CA SER A 146 33.60 -21.51 9.05
C SER A 146 35.05 -21.22 9.38
N GLY A 147 35.26 -20.21 10.24
CA GLY A 147 36.55 -20.02 10.90
C GLY A 147 36.95 -21.27 11.69
N ILE A 148 36.04 -21.77 12.54
CA ILE A 148 36.19 -23.05 13.23
C ILE A 148 34.98 -23.94 12.92
N LYS A 149 35.22 -25.16 12.45
CA LYS A 149 34.18 -26.16 12.20
C LYS A 149 34.46 -27.44 12.98
N LEU A 150 33.54 -27.81 13.87
CA LEU A 150 33.53 -29.10 14.56
C LEU A 150 32.44 -30.00 13.96
N MET A 151 32.77 -31.26 13.67
CA MET A 151 31.83 -32.23 13.12
C MET A 151 31.95 -33.60 13.81
N ASN A 152 30.89 -34.04 14.50
CA ASN A 152 30.90 -35.30 15.25
C ASN A 152 32.05 -35.36 16.27
N VAL A 153 32.13 -34.31 17.11
CA VAL A 153 33.19 -34.12 18.10
C VAL A 153 32.59 -33.98 19.51
N ILE A 154 33.32 -34.49 20.50
CA ILE A 154 33.04 -34.29 21.93
C ILE A 154 34.29 -33.79 22.65
N ASN A 155 34.15 -33.30 23.89
CA ASN A 155 35.27 -32.94 24.78
C ASN A 155 36.13 -31.73 24.32
N GLY A 156 35.54 -30.78 23.60
CA GLY A 156 36.24 -29.59 23.09
C GLY A 156 36.00 -28.33 23.91
N GLU A 157 37.02 -27.48 23.98
CA GLU A 157 36.94 -26.09 24.43
C GLU A 157 37.42 -25.15 23.31
N ILE A 158 36.63 -24.11 23.02
CA ILE A 158 36.96 -23.05 22.06
C ILE A 158 36.92 -21.73 22.82
N ALA A 159 38.07 -21.13 23.10
CA ALA A 159 38.17 -20.01 24.02
C ALA A 159 38.98 -18.81 23.47
N ASN A 160 38.54 -17.57 23.66
CA ASN A 160 39.34 -16.38 23.32
C ASN A 160 39.80 -16.29 21.85
N ASN A 161 39.02 -16.77 20.90
CA ASN A 161 39.34 -16.66 19.47
C ASN A 161 38.64 -15.44 18.83
N THR A 162 39.24 -14.90 17.78
CA THR A 162 38.63 -13.90 16.91
C THR A 162 38.32 -14.52 15.55
N CYS A 163 37.03 -14.65 15.21
CA CYS A 163 36.57 -15.19 13.93
C CYS A 163 35.80 -14.11 13.15
N SER A 164 36.36 -13.59 12.06
CA SER A 164 35.74 -12.48 11.32
C SER A 164 35.89 -12.61 9.81
N GLY A 165 34.91 -12.14 9.04
CA GLY A 165 34.93 -12.21 7.57
C GLY A 165 34.84 -13.65 7.03
N ASN A 166 34.34 -14.59 7.84
CA ASN A 166 34.05 -15.96 7.41
C ASN A 166 32.57 -16.08 7.02
N ASN A 167 32.14 -17.21 6.46
CA ASN A 167 30.71 -17.48 6.32
C ASN A 167 30.05 -17.62 7.70
N ASP A 168 30.51 -18.56 8.52
CA ASP A 168 30.21 -18.59 9.95
C ASP A 168 31.50 -18.45 10.77
N GLY A 169 31.43 -17.80 11.94
CA GLY A 169 32.59 -17.71 12.83
C GLY A 169 32.97 -19.08 13.38
N ILE A 170 32.06 -19.70 14.13
CA ILE A 170 32.23 -21.04 14.73
C ILE A 170 30.99 -21.89 14.43
N THR A 171 31.19 -23.11 13.92
CA THR A 171 30.10 -24.08 13.66
C THR A 171 30.32 -25.37 14.43
N LEU A 172 29.29 -25.79 15.17
CA LEU A 172 29.18 -27.11 15.79
C LEU A 172 28.15 -27.94 15.03
N LYS A 173 28.55 -29.09 14.49
CA LYS A 173 27.65 -30.01 13.76
C LYS A 173 27.75 -31.41 14.36
N PHE A 174 26.65 -31.97 14.84
CA PHE A 174 26.64 -33.25 15.57
C PHE A 174 27.65 -33.29 16.73
N SER A 175 27.94 -32.15 17.36
CA SER A 175 29.02 -32.02 18.33
C SER A 175 28.45 -31.61 19.67
N ASN A 176 28.66 -32.44 20.69
CA ASN A 176 27.94 -32.36 21.96
C ASN A 176 28.90 -32.08 23.13
N GLY A 177 28.43 -31.34 24.13
CA GLY A 177 29.22 -31.08 25.34
C GLY A 177 30.45 -30.21 25.10
N ILE A 178 30.42 -29.34 24.09
CA ILE A 178 31.48 -28.38 23.76
C ILE A 178 31.30 -27.11 24.58
N ASN A 179 32.41 -26.58 25.09
CA ASN A 179 32.48 -25.25 25.70
C ASN A 179 32.99 -24.24 24.67
N VAL A 180 32.22 -23.18 24.43
CA VAL A 180 32.60 -22.06 23.55
C VAL A 180 32.56 -20.79 24.38
N THR A 181 33.72 -20.27 24.78
CA THR A 181 33.80 -19.14 25.73
C THR A 181 34.64 -17.97 25.25
N ASP A 182 34.23 -16.75 25.59
CA ASP A 182 35.08 -15.55 25.39
C ASP A 182 35.52 -15.30 23.93
N ASN A 183 34.80 -15.83 22.93
CA ASN A 183 35.15 -15.64 21.52
C ASN A 183 34.48 -14.38 20.95
N LYS A 184 35.18 -13.75 20.00
CA LYS A 184 34.67 -12.64 19.19
C LYS A 184 34.41 -13.11 17.77
N CYS A 185 33.14 -13.34 17.43
CA CYS A 185 32.69 -13.82 16.12
C CYS A 185 31.90 -12.73 15.39
N ASP A 186 32.57 -11.63 15.02
CA ASP A 186 31.94 -10.44 14.44
C ASP A 186 32.15 -10.38 12.92
N TYR A 187 31.26 -9.67 12.22
CA TYR A 187 31.39 -9.37 10.77
C TYR A 187 31.52 -10.62 9.89
N ASN A 188 30.83 -11.71 10.24
CA ASN A 188 30.72 -12.88 9.37
C ASN A 188 29.55 -12.74 8.40
N LEU A 189 29.67 -13.39 7.23
CA LEU A 189 28.76 -13.28 6.11
C LEU A 189 27.43 -14.01 6.35
N TYR A 190 27.30 -14.78 7.43
CA TYR A 190 26.06 -15.44 7.83
C TYR A 190 25.88 -15.42 9.35
N SER A 191 26.60 -16.27 10.11
CA SER A 191 26.45 -16.37 11.58
C SER A 191 27.73 -16.09 12.36
N GLY A 192 27.60 -15.59 13.59
CA GLY A 192 28.71 -15.60 14.56
C GLY A 192 29.02 -17.02 15.03
N ILE A 193 28.06 -17.67 15.71
CA ILE A 193 28.17 -19.04 16.19
C ILE A 193 26.92 -19.85 15.80
N ALA A 194 27.09 -21.04 15.22
CA ALA A 194 26.00 -21.88 14.76
C ALA A 194 26.09 -23.32 15.30
N LEU A 195 24.98 -23.81 15.87
CA LEU A 195 24.82 -25.17 16.37
C LEU A 195 23.82 -25.92 15.50
N PHE A 196 24.21 -27.09 15.00
CA PHE A 196 23.36 -27.98 14.21
C PHE A 196 23.40 -29.39 14.80
N TYR A 197 22.26 -29.93 15.21
CA TYR A 197 22.16 -31.27 15.81
C TYR A 197 23.18 -31.49 16.94
N SER A 198 23.41 -30.45 17.76
CA SER A 198 24.54 -30.34 18.69
C SER A 198 24.00 -30.00 20.08
N ASP A 199 23.90 -31.02 20.93
CA ASP A 199 23.21 -30.95 22.22
C ASP A 199 24.16 -30.69 23.38
N SER A 200 23.60 -30.19 24.49
CA SER A 200 24.30 -30.08 25.78
C SER A 200 25.59 -29.23 25.75
N ASN A 201 25.68 -28.26 24.84
CA ASN A 201 26.80 -27.34 24.71
C ASN A 201 26.65 -26.11 25.63
N ARG A 202 27.78 -25.46 25.91
CA ARG A 202 27.86 -24.24 26.73
C ARG A 202 28.50 -23.12 25.93
N ILE A 203 27.70 -22.12 25.56
CA ILE A 203 28.13 -20.95 24.79
C ILE A 203 28.10 -19.75 25.73
N ILE A 204 29.26 -19.29 26.21
CA ILE A 204 29.35 -18.35 27.34
C ILE A 204 30.22 -17.14 27.02
N ASN A 205 29.76 -15.93 27.33
CA ASN A 205 30.56 -14.70 27.21
C ASN A 205 31.17 -14.45 25.81
N ASN A 206 30.48 -14.86 24.75
CA ASN A 206 30.91 -14.58 23.38
C ASN A 206 30.27 -13.28 22.87
N THR A 207 30.99 -12.61 21.97
CA THR A 207 30.49 -11.44 21.23
C THR A 207 30.28 -11.83 19.77
N CYS A 208 29.09 -11.62 19.22
CA CYS A 208 28.72 -11.99 17.85
C CYS A 208 27.94 -10.85 17.18
N ASN A 209 28.66 -9.78 16.82
CA ASN A 209 28.08 -8.53 16.34
C ASN A 209 28.27 -8.34 14.82
N HIS A 210 27.36 -7.58 14.21
CA HIS A 210 27.44 -7.20 12.79
C HIS A 210 27.58 -8.38 11.81
N ASN A 211 27.05 -9.54 12.18
CA ASN A 211 26.89 -10.65 11.25
C ASN A 211 25.64 -10.38 10.40
N SER A 212 25.72 -10.72 9.11
CA SER A 212 24.69 -10.31 8.14
C SER A 212 23.30 -10.89 8.44
N VAL A 213 23.24 -12.05 9.12
CA VAL A 213 21.99 -12.74 9.44
C VAL A 213 21.89 -13.05 10.94
N LEU A 214 22.75 -13.91 11.49
CA LEU A 214 22.55 -14.49 12.83
C LEU A 214 23.72 -14.15 13.78
N GLY A 215 23.44 -13.74 15.02
CA GLY A 215 24.47 -13.69 16.06
C GLY A 215 24.84 -15.10 16.52
N ILE A 216 23.93 -15.74 17.27
CA ILE A 216 24.06 -17.15 17.72
C ILE A 216 22.78 -17.92 17.33
N THR A 217 22.93 -19.04 16.63
CA THR A 217 21.81 -19.88 16.18
C THR A 217 21.90 -21.33 16.65
N ILE A 218 20.75 -21.91 16.99
CA ILE A 218 20.60 -23.24 17.59
C ILE A 218 19.54 -24.01 16.83
N ILE A 219 19.96 -24.93 15.97
CA ILE A 219 19.08 -25.64 15.03
C ILE A 219 19.07 -27.13 15.35
N SER A 220 17.89 -27.67 15.63
CA SER A 220 17.68 -29.07 16.01
C SER A 220 18.63 -29.54 17.12
N SER A 221 18.88 -28.67 18.11
CA SER A 221 19.93 -28.81 19.10
C SER A 221 19.36 -28.54 20.49
N ASP A 222 19.34 -29.54 21.35
CA ASP A 222 18.60 -29.53 22.61
C ASP A 222 19.53 -29.32 23.82
N SER A 223 18.95 -28.83 24.92
CA SER A 223 19.61 -28.78 26.24
C SER A 223 20.91 -27.95 26.29
N ASN A 224 21.06 -26.94 25.44
CA ASN A 224 22.22 -26.05 25.43
C ASN A 224 22.05 -24.89 26.42
N THR A 225 23.18 -24.42 26.98
CA THR A 225 23.23 -23.22 27.83
C THR A 225 23.96 -22.09 27.11
N ILE A 226 23.29 -20.96 26.97
CA ILE A 226 23.75 -19.75 26.29
C ILE A 226 23.71 -18.64 27.31
N SER A 227 24.86 -18.26 27.86
CA SER A 227 24.88 -17.26 28.93
C SER A 227 25.87 -16.13 28.70
N ASP A 228 25.48 -14.92 29.11
CA ASP A 228 26.37 -13.75 29.13
C ASP A 228 26.91 -13.35 27.74
N ASN A 229 26.29 -13.81 26.66
CA ASN A 229 26.69 -13.48 25.28
C ASN A 229 26.09 -12.14 24.82
N THR A 230 26.76 -11.47 23.88
CA THR A 230 26.30 -10.23 23.24
C THR A 230 26.13 -10.43 21.73
N CYS A 231 24.96 -10.09 21.18
CA CYS A 231 24.64 -10.20 19.75
C CYS A 231 23.91 -8.95 19.25
N ASP A 232 24.70 -7.96 18.81
CA ASP A 232 24.22 -6.64 18.40
C ASP A 232 24.35 -6.43 16.88
N SER A 233 23.40 -5.68 16.31
CA SER A 233 23.40 -5.25 14.90
C SER A 233 23.49 -6.40 13.88
N ASN A 234 22.81 -7.50 14.16
CA ASN A 234 22.53 -8.60 13.25
C ASN A 234 21.07 -8.52 12.74
N SER A 235 20.65 -9.39 11.82
CA SER A 235 19.21 -9.54 11.54
C SER A 235 18.50 -10.19 12.74
N VAL A 236 19.06 -11.28 13.26
CA VAL A 236 18.61 -11.97 14.47
C VAL A 236 19.77 -12.09 15.45
N GLY A 237 19.61 -11.61 16.68
CA GLY A 237 20.63 -11.74 17.73
C GLY A 237 20.81 -13.20 18.15
N PHE A 238 19.75 -13.80 18.71
CA PHE A 238 19.72 -15.20 19.13
C PHE A 238 18.55 -15.94 18.47
N SER A 239 18.77 -17.14 17.95
CA SER A 239 17.72 -17.96 17.33
C SER A 239 17.72 -19.41 17.83
N THR A 240 16.53 -19.94 18.12
CA THR A 240 16.29 -21.36 18.37
C THR A 240 15.28 -21.90 17.37
N VAL A 241 15.62 -22.98 16.67
CA VAL A 241 14.79 -23.56 15.59
C VAL A 241 14.71 -25.07 15.74
N TYR A 242 13.51 -25.62 15.99
CA TYR A 242 13.31 -27.03 16.31
C TYR A 242 14.19 -27.56 17.45
N SER A 243 14.44 -26.72 18.47
CA SER A 243 15.46 -26.93 19.50
C SER A 243 14.84 -26.76 20.89
N ALA A 244 14.72 -27.83 21.66
CA ALA A 244 14.02 -27.83 22.94
C ALA A 244 14.95 -27.76 24.16
N ASN A 245 14.41 -27.31 25.29
CA ASN A 245 15.08 -27.30 26.59
C ASN A 245 16.39 -26.47 26.65
N ASN A 246 16.57 -25.47 25.77
CA ASN A 246 17.73 -24.59 25.83
C ASN A 246 17.49 -23.43 26.81
N MET A 247 18.59 -22.91 27.36
CA MET A 247 18.58 -21.79 28.30
C MET A 247 19.36 -20.61 27.73
N ILE A 248 18.71 -19.46 27.55
CA ILE A 248 19.33 -18.18 27.17
C ILE A 248 19.27 -17.27 28.41
N ILE A 249 20.43 -16.94 28.98
CA ILE A 249 20.52 -16.32 30.31
C ILE A 249 21.47 -15.13 30.28
N ASN A 250 21.11 -13.99 30.87
CA ASN A 250 21.98 -12.80 30.97
C ASN A 250 22.53 -12.30 29.62
N CYS A 251 21.88 -12.67 28.51
CA CYS A 251 22.33 -12.27 27.18
C CYS A 251 21.91 -10.84 26.84
N THR A 252 22.73 -10.19 26.02
CA THR A 252 22.47 -8.84 25.49
C THR A 252 22.25 -8.89 23.98
N SER A 253 21.22 -8.21 23.50
CA SER A 253 20.99 -8.06 22.05
C SER A 253 20.38 -6.70 21.72
N LYS A 254 21.05 -5.95 20.84
CA LYS A 254 20.66 -4.59 20.47
C LYS A 254 20.64 -4.32 18.97
N SER A 255 19.69 -3.49 18.54
CA SER A 255 19.61 -3.01 17.14
C SER A 255 19.49 -4.13 16.10
N ASN A 256 18.81 -5.23 16.43
CA ASN A 256 18.50 -6.32 15.51
C ASN A 256 17.05 -6.22 15.01
N GLN A 257 16.70 -6.95 13.95
CA GLN A 257 15.29 -7.15 13.63
C GLN A 257 14.61 -8.00 14.72
N TYR A 258 15.27 -9.08 15.14
CA TYR A 258 14.83 -9.91 16.26
C TYR A 258 15.94 -9.99 17.30
N GLY A 259 15.66 -9.60 18.54
CA GLY A 259 16.61 -9.78 19.64
C GLY A 259 16.81 -11.27 19.94
N ILE A 260 15.71 -11.93 20.29
CA ILE A 260 15.64 -13.39 20.48
C ILE A 260 14.44 -13.94 19.71
N GLN A 261 14.67 -14.92 18.84
CA GLN A 261 13.64 -15.65 18.11
C GLN A 261 13.56 -17.10 18.57
N VAL A 262 12.35 -17.55 18.90
CA VAL A 262 12.05 -18.94 19.26
C VAL A 262 11.04 -19.50 18.28
N LEU A 263 11.51 -20.36 17.38
CA LEU A 263 10.72 -20.90 16.28
C LEU A 263 10.55 -22.42 16.44
N SER A 264 9.30 -22.88 16.61
CA SER A 264 8.98 -24.32 16.74
C SER A 264 9.86 -25.04 17.78
N SER A 265 10.17 -24.35 18.88
CA SER A 265 11.20 -24.73 19.85
C SER A 265 10.62 -24.67 21.27
N ASP A 266 10.10 -25.81 21.75
CA ASP A 266 9.40 -25.90 23.03
C ASP A 266 10.33 -25.99 24.24
N PHE A 267 9.83 -25.62 25.42
CA PHE A 267 10.48 -25.77 26.73
C PHE A 267 11.78 -24.95 26.89
N ASN A 268 12.00 -23.94 26.05
CA ASN A 268 13.14 -23.04 26.19
C ASN A 268 12.91 -22.02 27.32
N THR A 269 14.01 -21.64 27.98
CA THR A 269 14.02 -20.66 29.08
C THR A 269 14.84 -19.44 28.67
N ILE A 270 14.25 -18.25 28.71
CA ILE A 270 14.89 -16.96 28.41
C ILE A 270 14.77 -16.07 29.65
N THR A 271 15.90 -15.79 30.29
CA THR A 271 15.89 -15.07 31.58
C THR A 271 17.01 -14.06 31.75
N ASN A 272 16.72 -12.97 32.45
CA ASN A 272 17.68 -11.92 32.79
C ASN A 272 18.37 -11.27 31.58
N CYS A 273 17.79 -11.36 30.39
CA CYS A 273 18.34 -10.77 29.18
C CYS A 273 18.06 -9.27 29.11
N TYR A 274 18.97 -8.52 28.50
CA TYR A 274 18.81 -7.11 28.17
C TYR A 274 18.67 -6.93 26.66
N LEU A 275 17.49 -6.49 26.21
CA LEU A 275 17.16 -6.34 24.80
C LEU A 275 16.80 -4.88 24.52
N SER A 276 17.49 -4.23 23.59
CA SER A 276 17.19 -2.83 23.27
C SER A 276 17.17 -2.52 21.79
N ASP A 277 16.23 -1.65 21.39
CA ASP A 277 16.17 -1.10 20.02
C ASP A 277 16.06 -2.18 18.93
N ASN A 278 15.56 -3.36 19.28
CA ASN A 278 15.22 -4.40 18.33
C ASN A 278 13.80 -4.17 17.80
N MET A 279 13.52 -4.52 16.54
CA MET A 279 12.13 -4.42 16.02
C MET A 279 11.18 -5.33 16.84
N TYR A 280 11.61 -6.56 17.07
CA TYR A 280 11.03 -7.51 18.03
C TYR A 280 12.07 -7.82 19.10
N GLY A 281 11.74 -7.60 20.38
CA GLY A 281 12.63 -7.97 21.48
C GLY A 281 12.72 -9.48 21.60
N ILE A 282 11.59 -10.12 21.93
CA ILE A 282 11.45 -11.58 21.98
C ILE A 282 10.27 -11.99 21.09
N SER A 283 10.52 -12.81 20.08
CA SER A 283 9.48 -13.41 19.23
C SER A 283 9.30 -14.89 19.56
N LEU A 284 8.06 -15.30 19.84
CA LEU A 284 7.67 -16.68 20.13
C LEU A 284 6.74 -17.18 19.03
N GLU A 285 7.18 -18.19 18.27
CA GLU A 285 6.53 -18.60 17.03
C GLU A 285 6.32 -20.13 16.97
N TYR A 286 5.09 -20.56 16.67
CA TYR A 286 4.75 -21.97 16.45
C TYR A 286 5.11 -22.90 17.62
N LEU A 287 4.98 -22.42 18.85
CA LEU A 287 5.34 -23.18 20.06
C LEU A 287 4.14 -23.39 20.99
N THR A 288 4.30 -24.29 21.96
CA THR A 288 3.33 -24.61 23.02
C THR A 288 3.85 -24.25 24.42
N SER A 289 5.18 -24.18 24.61
CA SER A 289 5.82 -23.93 25.91
C SER A 289 7.10 -23.11 25.82
N ALA A 290 7.23 -22.12 26.71
CA ALA A 290 8.48 -21.40 26.98
C ALA A 290 8.39 -20.72 28.36
N VAL A 291 9.54 -20.43 28.97
CA VAL A 291 9.65 -19.61 30.19
C VAL A 291 10.41 -18.32 29.86
N ILE A 292 9.73 -17.18 29.95
CA ILE A 292 10.30 -15.85 29.71
C ILE A 292 10.20 -15.06 31.00
N ALA A 293 11.32 -14.88 31.71
CA ALA A 293 11.27 -14.21 33.02
C ALA A 293 12.41 -13.25 33.31
N ASN A 294 12.11 -12.16 34.02
CA ASN A 294 13.11 -11.18 34.49
C ASN A 294 13.92 -10.51 33.36
N ASN A 295 13.39 -10.45 32.14
CA ASN A 295 14.05 -9.76 31.03
C ASN A 295 13.74 -8.26 31.04
N THR A 296 14.71 -7.46 30.63
CA THR A 296 14.57 -6.00 30.49
C THR A 296 14.59 -5.63 29.02
N LEU A 297 13.47 -5.10 28.53
CA LEU A 297 13.29 -4.65 27.16
C LEU A 297 13.21 -3.12 27.11
N SER A 298 13.91 -2.50 26.17
CA SER A 298 13.87 -1.05 25.92
C SER A 298 13.67 -0.79 24.43
N SER A 299 12.78 0.12 24.06
CA SER A 299 12.44 0.39 22.65
C SER A 299 11.94 -0.84 21.86
N CYS A 300 11.55 -1.92 22.54
CA CYS A 300 11.13 -3.19 21.95
C CYS A 300 10.22 -3.96 22.92
N GLY A 301 9.56 -5.02 22.45
CA GLY A 301 8.61 -5.80 23.24
C GLY A 301 8.65 -7.30 22.97
N VAL A 302 7.70 -8.02 23.59
CA VAL A 302 7.45 -9.44 23.34
C VAL A 302 6.33 -9.58 22.31
N TYR A 303 6.48 -10.53 21.38
CA TYR A 303 5.50 -10.84 20.34
C TYR A 303 5.21 -12.35 20.31
N LEU A 304 3.96 -12.70 20.01
CA LEU A 304 3.49 -14.08 19.92
C LEU A 304 2.88 -14.31 18.54
N TYR A 305 3.19 -15.44 17.91
CA TYR A 305 2.65 -15.79 16.60
C TYR A 305 2.37 -17.29 16.51
N GLU A 306 1.15 -17.64 16.08
CA GLU A 306 0.73 -19.04 15.86
C GLU A 306 1.03 -19.96 17.04
N ILE A 307 0.73 -19.51 18.27
CA ILE A 307 0.91 -20.31 19.49
C ILE A 307 -0.06 -21.49 19.48
N GLN A 308 0.49 -22.70 19.55
CA GLN A 308 -0.24 -23.95 19.41
C GLN A 308 -0.82 -24.42 20.75
N ASN A 309 -1.88 -25.24 20.69
CA ASN A 309 -2.54 -25.84 21.86
C ASN A 309 -2.95 -24.80 22.93
N GLY A 310 -3.23 -23.55 22.54
CA GLY A 310 -3.60 -22.46 23.44
C GLY A 310 -2.48 -22.03 24.41
N GLY A 311 -1.23 -22.42 24.15
CA GLY A 311 -0.06 -22.05 24.95
C GLY A 311 -0.13 -22.47 26.41
N GLN A 312 -0.72 -23.63 26.71
CA GLN A 312 -0.99 -24.09 28.09
C GLN A 312 0.23 -24.09 29.03
N MET A 313 1.45 -24.18 28.47
CA MET A 313 2.70 -24.21 29.23
C MET A 313 3.60 -22.99 28.92
N LEU A 314 3.01 -21.88 28.49
CA LEU A 314 3.70 -20.61 28.31
C LEU A 314 3.71 -19.84 29.64
N ASN A 315 4.89 -19.42 30.08
CA ASN A 315 5.07 -18.68 31.33
C ASN A 315 5.87 -17.40 31.07
N ILE A 316 5.21 -16.25 31.12
CA ILE A 316 5.83 -14.92 30.90
C ILE A 316 5.61 -14.08 32.16
N THR A 317 6.66 -13.87 32.94
CA THR A 317 6.55 -13.20 34.25
C THR A 317 7.70 -12.23 34.51
N ASP A 318 7.46 -11.20 35.31
CA ASP A 318 8.52 -10.31 35.83
C ASP A 318 9.40 -9.64 34.76
N ASN A 319 8.92 -9.52 33.52
CA ASN A 319 9.62 -8.80 32.46
C ASN A 319 9.24 -7.31 32.50
N THR A 320 10.16 -6.45 32.07
CA THR A 320 9.91 -5.01 31.93
C THR A 320 10.08 -4.54 30.49
N VAL A 321 9.25 -3.59 30.08
CA VAL A 321 9.37 -2.85 28.82
C VAL A 321 9.44 -1.37 29.17
N ASN A 322 10.51 -0.68 28.77
CA ASN A 322 10.76 0.73 29.08
C ASN A 322 10.64 1.05 30.57
N SER A 323 11.24 0.20 31.42
CA SER A 323 11.23 0.31 32.88
C SER A 323 9.85 0.12 33.55
N LYS A 324 8.81 -0.27 32.80
CA LYS A 324 7.49 -0.61 33.32
C LYS A 324 7.21 -2.09 33.15
N PRO A 325 6.31 -2.70 33.93
CA PRO A 325 5.95 -4.11 33.77
C PRO A 325 5.38 -4.43 32.39
N LEU A 326 5.78 -5.58 31.82
CA LEU A 326 5.05 -6.24 30.75
C LEU A 326 3.80 -6.90 31.37
N VAL A 327 2.62 -6.45 30.99
CA VAL A 327 1.37 -7.05 31.44
C VAL A 327 0.98 -8.18 30.49
N PHE A 328 1.20 -9.42 30.91
CA PHE A 328 0.74 -10.62 30.21
C PHE A 328 -0.44 -11.25 30.94
N ILE A 329 -1.59 -11.36 30.28
CA ILE A 329 -2.79 -12.00 30.83
C ILE A 329 -3.17 -13.17 29.92
N GLN A 330 -3.26 -14.35 30.52
CA GLN A 330 -3.60 -15.59 29.82
C GLN A 330 -4.76 -16.34 30.47
N GLY A 331 -5.69 -16.84 29.67
CA GLY A 331 -6.75 -17.76 30.14
C GLY A 331 -7.76 -17.13 31.09
N GLN A 332 -7.78 -15.79 31.23
CA GLN A 332 -8.61 -15.10 32.21
C GLN A 332 -9.95 -14.66 31.63
N VAL A 333 -10.92 -14.46 32.53
CA VAL A 333 -12.25 -13.96 32.22
C VAL A 333 -12.64 -12.82 33.17
N ASN A 334 -13.23 -11.75 32.66
CA ASN A 334 -13.70 -10.60 33.44
C ASN A 334 -12.60 -9.87 34.22
N VAL A 335 -11.49 -9.57 33.52
CA VAL A 335 -10.34 -8.87 34.11
C VAL A 335 -10.15 -7.51 33.44
N SER A 336 -9.79 -6.50 34.22
CA SER A 336 -9.38 -5.20 33.73
C SER A 336 -7.89 -4.97 33.95
N VAL A 337 -7.20 -4.42 32.97
CA VAL A 337 -5.80 -3.99 33.08
C VAL A 337 -5.76 -2.65 33.80
N SER A 338 -5.21 -2.62 35.02
CA SER A 338 -5.12 -1.41 35.87
C SER A 338 -3.69 -0.98 36.19
N LEU A 339 -2.70 -1.79 35.84
CA LEU A 339 -1.28 -1.49 36.09
C LEU A 339 -0.75 -0.60 34.97
N ASP A 340 0.10 0.37 35.30
CA ASP A 340 0.81 1.18 34.31
C ASP A 340 1.84 0.31 33.58
N ALA A 341 1.50 -0.13 32.38
CA ALA A 341 2.26 -1.11 31.63
C ALA A 341 3.29 -0.46 30.68
N GLY A 342 4.37 -1.19 30.38
CA GLY A 342 5.26 -0.86 29.27
C GLY A 342 4.76 -1.43 27.94
N GLN A 343 4.03 -2.56 28.03
CA GLN A 343 3.36 -3.27 26.95
C GLN A 343 2.23 -4.13 27.56
N VAL A 344 1.14 -4.32 26.82
CA VAL A 344 0.03 -5.20 27.23
C VAL A 344 -0.16 -6.33 26.22
N ILE A 345 -0.16 -7.57 26.69
CA ILE A 345 -0.44 -8.77 25.89
C ILE A 345 -1.59 -9.55 26.53
N ILE A 346 -2.67 -9.72 25.78
CA ILE A 346 -3.83 -10.52 26.16
C ILE A 346 -3.89 -11.76 25.27
N PHE A 347 -3.85 -12.94 25.88
CA PHE A 347 -3.79 -14.20 25.16
C PHE A 347 -4.85 -15.19 25.65
N ASN A 348 -5.65 -15.75 24.75
CA ASN A 348 -6.65 -16.77 25.10
C ASN A 348 -7.58 -16.35 26.26
N CYS A 349 -8.07 -15.11 26.24
CA CYS A 349 -8.90 -14.54 27.31
C CYS A 349 -10.30 -14.19 26.81
N SER A 350 -11.22 -13.92 27.75
CA SER A 350 -12.52 -13.36 27.40
C SER A 350 -13.00 -12.27 28.34
N SER A 351 -13.80 -11.32 27.83
CA SER A 351 -14.37 -10.24 28.65
C SER A 351 -13.28 -9.43 29.39
N ILE A 352 -12.28 -8.97 28.63
CA ILE A 352 -11.14 -8.20 29.16
C ILE A 352 -11.35 -6.72 28.85
N THR A 353 -11.02 -5.85 29.80
CA THR A 353 -10.99 -4.39 29.57
C THR A 353 -9.56 -3.85 29.70
N ILE A 354 -9.09 -3.14 28.69
CA ILE A 354 -7.81 -2.43 28.68
C ILE A 354 -8.14 -0.95 28.55
N GLN A 355 -7.71 -0.15 29.53
CA GLN A 355 -8.04 1.27 29.55
C GLN A 355 -6.95 2.15 30.16
N ASP A 356 -6.94 3.41 29.73
CA ASP A 356 -6.17 4.51 30.34
C ASP A 356 -4.66 4.19 30.44
N GLN A 357 -4.09 3.65 29.35
CA GLN A 357 -2.66 3.34 29.25
C GLN A 357 -1.95 4.29 28.28
N THR A 358 -0.66 4.53 28.54
CA THR A 358 0.25 5.21 27.60
C THR A 358 1.41 4.28 27.29
N LEU A 359 1.44 3.78 26.05
CA LEU A 359 2.29 2.68 25.60
C LEU A 359 3.14 3.18 24.43
N SER A 360 4.43 3.37 24.66
CA SER A 360 5.31 3.99 23.65
C SER A 360 6.65 3.31 23.54
N ARG A 361 7.24 3.36 22.34
CA ARG A 361 8.57 2.77 22.05
C ARG A 361 8.63 1.30 22.43
N CYS A 362 7.67 0.52 21.98
CA CYS A 362 7.71 -0.94 22.09
C CYS A 362 7.33 -1.56 20.75
N THR A 363 7.44 -2.89 20.64
CA THR A 363 7.05 -3.59 19.42
C THR A 363 5.55 -3.38 19.15
N ILE A 364 4.69 -3.84 20.05
CA ILE A 364 3.24 -3.60 19.97
C ILE A 364 2.77 -3.05 21.31
N GLY A 365 2.08 -1.91 21.30
CA GLY A 365 1.54 -1.32 22.54
C GLY A 365 0.56 -2.26 23.23
N VAL A 366 -0.56 -2.54 22.56
CA VAL A 366 -1.56 -3.52 23.00
C VAL A 366 -1.67 -4.64 21.97
N PHE A 367 -1.39 -5.86 22.38
CA PHE A 367 -1.54 -7.05 21.54
C PHE A 367 -2.57 -8.00 22.12
N VAL A 368 -3.65 -8.27 21.37
CA VAL A 368 -4.70 -9.22 21.74
C VAL A 368 -4.68 -10.38 20.76
N TYR A 369 -4.53 -11.59 21.26
CA TYR A 369 -4.46 -12.79 20.44
C TYR A 369 -5.38 -13.90 20.98
N GLN A 370 -6.08 -14.59 20.07
CA GLN A 370 -6.97 -15.72 20.40
C GLN A 370 -8.01 -15.42 21.49
N SER A 371 -8.55 -14.22 21.54
CA SER A 371 -9.43 -13.76 22.63
C SER A 371 -10.82 -13.34 22.13
N THR A 372 -11.79 -13.21 23.03
CA THR A 372 -13.14 -12.75 22.67
C THR A 372 -13.66 -11.69 23.64
N ASN A 373 -14.50 -10.77 23.17
CA ASN A 373 -15.11 -9.75 24.03
C ASN A 373 -14.04 -8.89 24.75
N VAL A 374 -13.07 -8.37 24.01
CA VAL A 374 -12.05 -7.46 24.56
C VAL A 374 -12.43 -6.02 24.27
N THR A 375 -12.42 -5.17 25.30
CA THR A 375 -12.66 -3.72 25.19
C THR A 375 -11.36 -2.97 25.38
N ILE A 376 -10.93 -2.19 24.38
CA ILE A 376 -9.72 -1.36 24.39
C ILE A 376 -10.14 0.10 24.25
N ARG A 377 -9.89 0.93 25.27
CA ARG A 377 -10.30 2.33 25.22
C ARG A 377 -9.40 3.31 25.94
N ASN A 378 -9.39 4.57 25.49
CA ASN A 378 -8.58 5.63 26.09
C ASN A 378 -7.08 5.27 26.17
N ILE A 379 -6.57 4.56 25.16
CA ILE A 379 -5.17 4.20 25.06
C ILE A 379 -4.45 5.25 24.22
N ILE A 380 -3.26 5.66 24.65
CA ILE A 380 -2.32 6.45 23.85
C ILE A 380 -1.16 5.54 23.46
N CYS A 381 -1.06 5.20 22.17
CA CYS A 381 0.04 4.41 21.63
C CYS A 381 0.92 5.28 20.72
N SER A 382 2.22 5.38 21.00
CA SER A 382 3.11 6.18 20.16
C SER A 382 4.51 5.63 19.90
N ASN A 383 5.07 5.91 18.72
CA ASN A 383 6.42 5.48 18.35
C ASN A 383 6.64 3.97 18.50
N ASN A 384 5.62 3.16 18.19
CA ASN A 384 5.68 1.70 18.19
C ASN A 384 5.75 1.15 16.76
N LEU A 385 6.09 -0.13 16.60
CA LEU A 385 5.84 -0.78 15.31
C LEU A 385 4.33 -0.85 15.05
N ILE A 386 3.55 -1.34 16.03
CA ILE A 386 2.09 -1.33 15.97
C ILE A 386 1.53 -0.71 17.25
N GLY A 387 0.56 0.21 17.13
CA GLY A 387 -0.10 0.78 18.30
C GLY A 387 -0.97 -0.24 19.03
N ILE A 388 -2.00 -0.72 18.34
CA ILE A 388 -2.96 -1.72 18.85
C ILE A 388 -3.14 -2.81 17.80
N GLU A 389 -3.00 -4.07 18.18
CA GLU A 389 -3.29 -5.23 17.34
C GLU A 389 -4.28 -6.18 18.01
N ILE A 390 -5.32 -6.59 17.27
CA ILE A 390 -6.20 -7.71 17.62
C ILE A 390 -6.13 -8.78 16.53
N SER A 391 -5.65 -9.97 16.88
CA SER A 391 -5.45 -11.07 15.94
C SER A 391 -6.17 -12.34 16.36
N SER A 392 -6.77 -13.06 15.41
CA SER A 392 -7.50 -14.34 15.63
C SER A 392 -8.53 -14.27 16.76
N SER A 393 -9.30 -13.19 16.83
CA SER A 393 -10.14 -12.83 17.98
C SER A 393 -11.53 -12.37 17.53
N ALA A 394 -12.50 -12.29 18.45
CA ALA A 394 -13.89 -11.95 18.07
C ALA A 394 -14.59 -11.00 19.06
N ASN A 395 -15.68 -10.39 18.60
CA ASN A 395 -16.62 -9.62 19.41
C ASN A 395 -15.95 -8.49 20.23
N SER A 396 -14.92 -7.85 19.69
CA SER A 396 -14.08 -6.90 20.44
C SER A 396 -14.35 -5.45 20.04
N SER A 397 -13.96 -4.50 20.89
CA SER A 397 -14.24 -3.07 20.70
C SER A 397 -12.98 -2.25 20.95
N ILE A 398 -12.59 -1.43 19.98
CA ILE A 398 -11.45 -0.51 20.03
C ILE A 398 -12.01 0.91 19.92
N THR A 399 -12.06 1.65 21.03
CA THR A 399 -12.75 2.95 21.07
C THR A 399 -12.01 4.08 21.76
N ASN A 400 -12.06 5.30 21.23
CA ASN A 400 -11.46 6.49 21.86
C ASN A 400 -9.95 6.35 22.11
N ASN A 401 -9.21 5.74 21.18
CA ASN A 401 -7.76 5.59 21.29
C ASN A 401 -7.04 6.60 20.39
N ILE A 402 -5.81 6.93 20.78
CA ILE A 402 -4.92 7.84 20.06
C ILE A 402 -3.66 7.06 19.68
N CYS A 403 -3.47 6.82 18.38
CA CYS A 403 -2.28 6.14 17.83
C CYS A 403 -1.44 7.13 17.02
N LEU A 404 -0.23 7.45 17.49
CA LEU A 404 0.62 8.51 16.94
C LEU A 404 1.99 7.98 16.51
N GLU A 405 2.44 8.31 15.31
CA GLU A 405 3.84 8.04 14.88
C GLU A 405 4.24 6.56 15.00
N ASN A 406 3.29 5.64 14.81
CA ASN A 406 3.59 4.21 14.74
C ASN A 406 3.77 3.81 13.26
N ASN A 407 4.36 2.64 12.98
CA ASN A 407 4.29 2.13 11.61
C ASN A 407 2.82 1.82 11.25
N HIS A 408 2.11 1.09 12.10
CA HIS A 408 0.66 0.91 12.02
C HIS A 408 -0.04 1.43 13.27
N GLY A 409 -1.14 2.17 13.12
CA GLY A 409 -1.94 2.65 14.23
C GLY A 409 -2.72 1.51 14.90
N ILE A 410 -3.77 1.04 14.22
CA ILE A 410 -4.63 -0.06 14.67
C ILE A 410 -4.65 -1.16 13.61
N VAL A 411 -4.47 -2.41 14.03
CA VAL A 411 -4.51 -3.59 13.15
C VAL A 411 -5.52 -4.59 13.71
N ILE A 412 -6.41 -5.09 12.85
CA ILE A 412 -7.24 -6.26 13.14
C ILE A 412 -7.03 -7.32 12.07
N GLY A 413 -6.77 -8.55 12.52
CA GLY A 413 -6.37 -9.68 11.68
C GLY A 413 -7.12 -10.95 12.02
N ASN A 414 -7.76 -11.61 11.05
CA ASN A 414 -8.56 -12.82 11.30
C ASN A 414 -9.61 -12.60 12.41
N THR A 415 -10.32 -11.46 12.38
CA THR A 415 -11.34 -11.11 13.36
C THR A 415 -12.76 -11.34 12.87
N ASN A 416 -13.70 -11.40 13.82
CA ASN A 416 -15.13 -11.41 13.53
C ASN A 416 -15.93 -10.56 14.54
N TYR A 417 -16.86 -9.74 14.06
CA TYR A 417 -17.72 -8.86 14.89
C TYR A 417 -16.94 -7.88 15.78
N THR A 418 -15.84 -7.33 15.29
CA THR A 418 -15.02 -6.33 15.95
C THR A 418 -15.42 -4.92 15.52
N THR A 419 -15.50 -4.00 16.48
CA THR A 419 -15.82 -2.59 16.25
C THR A 419 -14.61 -1.69 16.51
N ILE A 420 -14.23 -0.87 15.55
CA ILE A 420 -13.20 0.18 15.66
C ILE A 420 -13.91 1.52 15.52
N ARG A 421 -14.02 2.30 16.61
CA ARG A 421 -14.81 3.54 16.59
C ARG A 421 -14.23 4.69 17.40
N ASP A 422 -14.37 5.93 16.94
CA ASP A 422 -13.89 7.14 17.64
C ASP A 422 -12.37 7.17 17.89
N ASN A 423 -11.55 6.54 17.04
CA ASN A 423 -10.10 6.54 17.22
C ASN A 423 -9.44 7.61 16.35
N THR A 424 -8.31 8.14 16.83
CA THR A 424 -7.45 9.07 16.10
C THR A 424 -6.12 8.39 15.79
N CYS A 425 -5.82 8.23 14.49
CA CYS A 425 -4.55 7.69 14.01
C CYS A 425 -3.80 8.77 13.21
N THR A 426 -2.73 9.34 13.76
CA THR A 426 -1.97 10.43 13.11
C THR A 426 -0.51 10.07 12.91
N ASN A 427 0.06 10.45 11.77
CA ASN A 427 1.47 10.19 11.42
C ASN A 427 1.85 8.70 11.44
N ASN A 428 0.89 7.80 11.20
CA ASN A 428 1.19 6.37 11.05
C ASN A 428 1.34 6.04 9.57
N SER A 429 2.22 5.11 9.18
CA SER A 429 2.27 4.66 7.77
C SER A 429 0.90 4.13 7.33
N VAL A 430 0.27 3.30 8.17
CA VAL A 430 -1.12 2.87 8.03
C VAL A 430 -1.92 3.26 9.27
N GLY A 431 -3.04 3.97 9.09
CA GLY A 431 -3.91 4.38 10.19
C GLY A 431 -4.64 3.20 10.83
N ILE A 432 -5.50 2.56 10.06
CA ILE A 432 -6.27 1.37 10.44
C ILE A 432 -6.11 0.31 9.36
N ASN A 433 -5.78 -0.92 9.73
CA ASN A 433 -5.67 -2.06 8.81
C ASN A 433 -6.60 -3.19 9.25
N VAL A 434 -7.50 -3.60 8.37
CA VAL A 434 -8.40 -4.74 8.53
C VAL A 434 -7.96 -5.80 7.53
N HIS A 435 -7.52 -6.98 8.01
CA HIS A 435 -7.10 -8.05 7.11
C HIS A 435 -7.66 -9.43 7.48
N HIS A 436 -8.04 -10.22 6.48
CA HIS A 436 -8.56 -11.59 6.67
C HIS A 436 -9.76 -11.68 7.62
N SER A 437 -10.56 -10.62 7.72
CA SER A 437 -11.57 -10.47 8.77
C SER A 437 -12.99 -10.41 8.23
N THR A 438 -13.99 -10.59 9.09
CA THR A 438 -15.41 -10.68 8.68
C THR A 438 -16.37 -9.95 9.61
N ASN A 439 -17.43 -9.35 9.06
CA ASN A 439 -18.51 -8.72 9.84
C ASN A 439 -18.02 -7.64 10.84
N ASP A 440 -16.97 -6.91 10.49
CA ASP A 440 -16.38 -5.87 11.33
C ASP A 440 -16.91 -4.47 10.95
N LEU A 441 -16.90 -3.56 11.93
CA LEU A 441 -17.35 -2.18 11.78
C LEU A 441 -16.20 -1.21 12.08
N VAL A 442 -15.84 -0.38 11.10
CA VAL A 442 -14.89 0.72 11.23
C VAL A 442 -15.65 2.03 11.10
N SER A 443 -15.84 2.78 12.18
CA SER A 443 -16.68 3.98 12.14
C SER A 443 -16.18 5.20 12.91
N ASN A 444 -16.46 6.40 12.42
CA ASN A 444 -16.12 7.65 13.11
C ASN A 444 -14.65 7.74 13.57
N ASN A 445 -13.71 7.23 12.76
CA ASN A 445 -12.28 7.35 13.04
C ASN A 445 -11.66 8.49 12.24
N ASN A 446 -10.63 9.13 12.78
CA ASN A 446 -9.85 10.16 12.11
C ASN A 446 -8.44 9.65 11.80
N CYS A 447 -8.11 9.46 10.53
CA CYS A 447 -6.79 9.04 10.08
C CYS A 447 -6.10 10.18 9.31
N GLU A 448 -4.96 10.64 9.80
CA GLU A 448 -4.26 11.80 9.23
C GLU A 448 -2.76 11.57 9.02
N HIS A 449 -2.20 12.21 7.99
CA HIS A 449 -0.75 12.36 7.78
C HIS A 449 0.07 11.06 7.69
N GLY A 450 -0.49 10.00 7.10
CA GLY A 450 0.14 8.72 6.78
C GLY A 450 0.27 8.38 5.29
N GLN A 451 0.38 7.08 4.97
CA GLN A 451 0.32 6.57 3.59
C GLN A 451 -1.04 5.94 3.27
N ILE A 452 -1.62 5.19 4.20
CA ILE A 452 -2.96 4.61 4.06
C ILE A 452 -3.79 5.02 5.28
N GLY A 453 -4.98 5.57 5.07
CA GLY A 453 -5.93 5.85 6.14
C GLY A 453 -6.53 4.57 6.68
N ILE A 454 -7.35 3.92 5.87
CA ILE A 454 -8.01 2.65 6.21
C ILE A 454 -7.75 1.65 5.09
N GLY A 455 -7.08 0.55 5.42
CA GLY A 455 -6.92 -0.61 4.54
C GLY A 455 -7.91 -1.72 4.90
N VAL A 456 -8.57 -2.30 3.89
CA VAL A 456 -9.44 -3.47 4.00
C VAL A 456 -8.96 -4.54 3.02
N LEU A 457 -8.30 -5.58 3.53
CA LEU A 457 -7.55 -6.53 2.72
C LEU A 457 -8.04 -7.96 2.96
N ASN A 458 -8.31 -8.74 1.91
CA ASN A 458 -8.73 -10.14 2.04
C ASN A 458 -9.91 -10.35 3.01
N SER A 459 -10.85 -9.39 3.10
CA SER A 459 -11.89 -9.35 4.13
C SER A 459 -13.29 -9.33 3.53
N VAL A 460 -14.30 -9.73 4.30
CA VAL A 460 -15.68 -9.88 3.78
C VAL A 460 -16.70 -9.29 4.76
N ASN A 461 -17.74 -8.63 4.25
CA ASN A 461 -18.80 -8.01 5.06
C ASN A 461 -18.24 -6.95 6.02
N ILE A 462 -17.50 -5.97 5.49
CA ILE A 462 -16.88 -4.91 6.30
C ILE A 462 -17.66 -3.62 6.11
N ILE A 463 -18.07 -2.98 7.19
CA ILE A 463 -18.72 -1.67 7.14
C ILE A 463 -17.71 -0.60 7.53
N VAL A 464 -17.42 0.32 6.62
CA VAL A 464 -16.54 1.48 6.87
C VAL A 464 -17.40 2.74 6.73
N LYS A 465 -17.72 3.40 7.85
CA LYS A 465 -18.63 4.55 7.82
C LYS A 465 -18.23 5.75 8.65
N GLU A 466 -18.58 6.95 8.20
CA GLU A 466 -18.37 8.20 8.96
C GLU A 466 -16.89 8.47 9.29
N ASN A 467 -15.93 7.88 8.56
CA ASN A 467 -14.50 8.09 8.83
C ASN A 467 -13.96 9.30 8.08
N ILE A 468 -12.97 9.97 8.67
CA ILE A 468 -12.23 11.07 8.04
C ILE A 468 -10.81 10.61 7.75
N CYS A 469 -10.37 10.77 6.50
CA CYS A 469 -9.05 10.39 6.04
C CYS A 469 -8.42 11.57 5.28
N LYS A 470 -7.41 12.19 5.89
CA LYS A 470 -6.81 13.44 5.40
C LYS A 470 -5.29 13.40 5.35
N PHE A 471 -4.72 13.60 4.17
CA PHE A 471 -3.28 13.44 3.95
C PHE A 471 -2.69 14.66 3.26
N SER A 472 -1.39 14.88 3.38
CA SER A 472 -0.76 16.08 2.82
C SER A 472 0.44 15.78 1.91
N TYR A 473 0.95 14.53 1.89
CA TYR A 473 2.20 14.17 1.18
C TYR A 473 2.22 12.69 0.73
N GLY A 474 2.88 12.40 -0.40
CA GLY A 474 3.24 11.03 -0.84
C GLY A 474 2.16 10.27 -1.64
N LEU A 475 2.45 9.02 -2.00
CA LEU A 475 1.48 8.07 -2.57
C LEU A 475 0.48 7.65 -1.47
N SER A 476 -0.57 8.44 -1.29
CA SER A 476 -1.53 8.26 -0.19
C SER A 476 -2.90 7.72 -0.65
N TYR A 477 -3.44 6.79 0.13
CA TYR A 477 -4.78 6.22 -0.04
C TYR A 477 -5.64 6.59 1.16
N GLY A 478 -6.83 7.14 0.93
CA GLY A 478 -7.78 7.42 2.00
C GLY A 478 -8.36 6.13 2.55
N ILE A 479 -9.14 5.44 1.71
CA ILE A 479 -9.61 4.07 1.93
C ILE A 479 -9.11 3.20 0.78
N TRP A 480 -8.49 2.06 1.11
CA TRP A 480 -8.04 1.07 0.13
C TRP A 480 -8.63 -0.31 0.44
N GLY A 481 -9.40 -0.84 -0.49
CA GLY A 481 -9.88 -2.23 -0.50
C GLY A 481 -9.11 -3.06 -1.53
N SER A 482 -8.67 -4.25 -1.13
CA SER A 482 -8.08 -5.23 -2.05
C SER A 482 -8.54 -6.64 -1.73
N ASN A 483 -8.93 -7.40 -2.77
CA ASN A 483 -9.34 -8.81 -2.65
C ASN A 483 -10.43 -9.01 -1.57
N SER A 484 -11.36 -8.07 -1.46
CA SER A 484 -12.31 -7.97 -0.35
C SER A 484 -13.72 -7.76 -0.86
N ASN A 485 -14.72 -8.43 -0.30
CA ASN A 485 -16.07 -8.46 -0.86
C ASN A 485 -17.11 -7.97 0.12
N ASN A 486 -18.20 -7.40 -0.40
CA ASN A 486 -19.29 -6.84 0.40
C ASN A 486 -18.77 -5.81 1.42
N ILE A 487 -18.01 -4.83 0.93
CA ILE A 487 -17.56 -3.68 1.69
C ILE A 487 -18.59 -2.57 1.53
N ASN A 488 -19.15 -2.10 2.65
CA ASN A 488 -20.08 -0.99 2.66
C ASN A 488 -19.38 0.29 3.12
N LEU A 489 -19.11 1.20 2.18
CA LEU A 489 -18.44 2.48 2.39
C LEU A 489 -19.51 3.58 2.47
N VAL A 490 -19.81 4.09 3.67
CA VAL A 490 -20.91 5.06 3.88
C VAL A 490 -20.46 6.33 4.58
N ASP A 491 -20.83 7.51 4.07
CA ASP A 491 -20.62 8.79 4.77
C ASP A 491 -19.15 9.09 5.14
N ASN A 492 -18.16 8.54 4.41
CA ASN A 492 -16.74 8.82 4.68
C ASN A 492 -16.30 10.12 3.99
N ILE A 493 -15.33 10.81 4.60
CA ILE A 493 -14.76 12.07 4.09
C ILE A 493 -13.27 11.88 3.81
N LEU A 494 -12.90 11.91 2.53
CA LEU A 494 -11.57 11.64 2.01
C LEU A 494 -11.00 12.91 1.35
N ILE A 495 -9.97 13.51 1.95
CA ILE A 495 -9.44 14.81 1.54
C ILE A 495 -7.92 14.76 1.32
N TYR A 496 -7.44 15.37 0.22
CA TYR A 496 -6.00 15.54 -0.06
C TYR A 496 -5.22 14.22 -0.18
N ASN A 497 -5.88 13.15 -0.63
CA ASN A 497 -5.26 11.87 -0.96
C ASN A 497 -4.78 11.83 -2.40
N VAL A 498 -3.88 10.90 -2.75
CA VAL A 498 -3.73 10.54 -4.16
C VAL A 498 -4.98 9.82 -4.61
N LEU A 499 -5.40 8.77 -3.91
CA LEU A 499 -6.67 8.08 -4.16
C LEU A 499 -7.57 8.22 -2.93
N GLY A 500 -8.75 8.83 -3.08
CA GLY A 500 -9.71 8.99 -1.99
C GLY A 500 -10.23 7.63 -1.54
N ILE A 501 -10.98 6.97 -2.41
CA ILE A 501 -11.38 5.56 -2.28
C ILE A 501 -10.74 4.78 -3.43
N HIS A 502 -10.09 3.65 -3.12
CA HIS A 502 -9.55 2.72 -4.11
C HIS A 502 -10.03 1.29 -3.81
N LEU A 503 -10.74 0.66 -4.75
CA LEU A 503 -11.11 -0.75 -4.67
C LEU A 503 -10.49 -1.51 -5.84
N GLU A 504 -9.78 -2.59 -5.55
CA GLU A 504 -9.19 -3.50 -6.54
C GLU A 504 -9.60 -4.93 -6.23
N GLN A 505 -10.17 -5.64 -7.20
CA GLN A 505 -10.61 -7.04 -7.01
C GLN A 505 -11.57 -7.19 -5.83
N CYS A 506 -12.51 -6.25 -5.72
CA CYS A 506 -13.53 -6.22 -4.67
C CYS A 506 -14.91 -6.33 -5.32
N ASP A 507 -15.74 -7.27 -4.88
CA ASP A 507 -17.08 -7.47 -5.46
C ASP A 507 -18.22 -7.19 -4.47
N TYR A 508 -19.39 -6.83 -4.99
CA TYR A 508 -20.64 -6.63 -4.26
C TYR A 508 -20.58 -5.49 -3.22
N ASN A 509 -19.87 -4.42 -3.54
CA ASN A 509 -19.65 -3.28 -2.65
C ASN A 509 -20.73 -2.20 -2.82
N GLU A 510 -21.06 -1.54 -1.72
CA GLU A 510 -21.93 -0.38 -1.71
C GLU A 510 -21.08 0.84 -1.32
N ILE A 511 -21.00 1.83 -2.20
CA ILE A 511 -20.29 3.09 -1.96
C ILE A 511 -21.34 4.19 -1.95
N GLU A 512 -21.73 4.66 -0.76
CA GLU A 512 -22.84 5.57 -0.57
C GLU A 512 -22.46 6.84 0.20
N ASN A 513 -22.91 8.01 -0.27
CA ASN A 513 -22.82 9.28 0.46
C ASN A 513 -21.38 9.71 0.85
N ASN A 514 -20.35 9.19 0.19
CA ASN A 514 -18.97 9.54 0.51
C ASN A 514 -18.58 10.88 -0.14
N VAL A 515 -17.74 11.65 0.55
CA VAL A 515 -17.18 12.92 0.06
C VAL A 515 -15.70 12.74 -0.22
N CYS A 516 -15.32 12.71 -1.50
CA CYS A 516 -13.94 12.65 -1.96
C CYS A 516 -13.54 13.99 -2.60
N THR A 517 -12.80 14.84 -1.89
CA THR A 517 -12.45 16.17 -2.40
C THR A 517 -10.96 16.51 -2.34
N GLN A 518 -10.47 17.25 -3.32
CA GLN A 518 -9.07 17.69 -3.39
C GLN A 518 -8.06 16.52 -3.47
N ASN A 519 -8.47 15.39 -4.03
CA ASN A 519 -7.62 14.23 -4.27
C ASN A 519 -7.08 14.22 -5.72
N PHE A 520 -6.13 13.35 -6.04
CA PHE A 520 -5.81 13.12 -7.46
C PHE A 520 -6.94 12.36 -8.15
N ILE A 521 -7.37 11.22 -7.58
CA ILE A 521 -8.63 10.55 -7.96
C ILE A 521 -9.54 10.51 -6.73
N GLY A 522 -10.79 10.91 -6.90
CA GLY A 522 -11.79 10.85 -5.84
C GLY A 522 -12.14 9.40 -5.49
N ILE A 523 -12.74 8.68 -6.44
CA ILE A 523 -13.09 7.26 -6.33
C ILE A 523 -12.49 6.51 -7.50
N PHE A 524 -11.66 5.51 -7.23
CA PHE A 524 -11.07 4.62 -8.22
C PHE A 524 -11.49 3.18 -7.96
N VAL A 525 -12.04 2.51 -8.97
CA VAL A 525 -12.42 1.10 -8.88
C VAL A 525 -11.87 0.35 -10.09
N ASP A 526 -11.27 -0.80 -9.82
CA ASP A 526 -10.51 -1.58 -10.80
C ASP A 526 -10.78 -3.08 -10.63
N ASP A 527 -11.11 -3.76 -11.73
CA ASP A 527 -11.34 -5.22 -11.74
C ASP A 527 -12.35 -5.69 -10.66
N CYS A 528 -13.47 -4.95 -10.54
CA CYS A 528 -14.54 -5.20 -9.56
C CYS A 528 -15.87 -5.50 -10.26
N MET A 529 -16.80 -6.17 -9.57
CA MET A 529 -18.09 -6.56 -10.13
C MET A 529 -19.25 -6.34 -9.15
N TYR A 530 -20.43 -6.02 -9.69
CA TYR A 530 -21.68 -5.92 -8.93
C TYR A 530 -21.72 -4.82 -7.87
N ASP A 531 -20.93 -3.76 -8.02
CA ASP A 531 -20.93 -2.65 -7.07
C ASP A 531 -21.94 -1.54 -7.44
N ILE A 532 -22.33 -0.79 -6.42
CA ILE A 532 -23.25 0.34 -6.52
C ILE A 532 -22.59 1.59 -5.94
N LEU A 533 -22.47 2.63 -6.76
CA LEU A 533 -22.03 3.96 -6.37
C LEU A 533 -23.23 4.89 -6.36
N ASN A 534 -23.74 5.21 -5.17
CA ASN A 534 -24.95 6.01 -5.01
C ASN A 534 -24.68 7.28 -4.20
N ASN A 535 -25.08 8.44 -4.74
CA ASN A 535 -25.07 9.72 -4.03
C ASN A 535 -23.70 10.16 -3.47
N ASN A 536 -22.59 9.77 -4.12
CA ASN A 536 -21.26 10.22 -3.71
C ASN A 536 -20.93 11.60 -4.27
N THR A 537 -20.11 12.36 -3.56
CA THR A 537 -19.61 13.68 -3.96
C THR A 537 -18.11 13.61 -4.22
N ALA A 538 -17.69 13.63 -5.48
CA ALA A 538 -16.30 13.60 -5.90
C ALA A 538 -15.90 14.93 -6.57
N THR A 539 -15.44 15.93 -5.81
CA THR A 539 -15.21 17.29 -6.33
C THR A 539 -13.77 17.78 -6.19
N HIS A 540 -13.35 18.72 -7.04
CA HIS A 540 -12.01 19.32 -6.96
C HIS A 540 -10.87 18.30 -7.04
N ASN A 541 -11.07 17.18 -7.72
CA ASN A 541 -10.06 16.16 -7.98
C ASN A 541 -9.51 16.30 -9.40
N PHE A 542 -8.44 15.58 -9.74
CA PHE A 542 -8.07 15.45 -11.15
C PHE A 542 -9.08 14.55 -11.89
N TYR A 543 -9.37 13.37 -11.34
CA TYR A 543 -10.50 12.52 -11.74
C TYR A 543 -11.53 12.44 -10.60
N GLY A 544 -12.80 12.70 -10.87
CA GLY A 544 -13.87 12.54 -9.89
C GLY A 544 -14.10 11.06 -9.54
N ILE A 545 -14.72 10.33 -10.47
CA ILE A 545 -14.90 8.88 -10.40
C ILE A 545 -14.21 8.25 -11.60
N PHE A 546 -13.41 7.21 -11.38
CA PHE A 546 -12.75 6.44 -12.42
C PHE A 546 -13.02 4.95 -12.20
N LEU A 547 -13.64 4.30 -13.19
CA LEU A 547 -13.77 2.85 -13.27
C LEU A 547 -12.91 2.28 -14.39
N ARG A 548 -12.22 1.18 -14.13
CA ARG A 548 -11.39 0.46 -15.10
C ARG A 548 -11.63 -1.04 -15.04
N ASP A 549 -11.60 -1.68 -16.21
CA ASP A 549 -11.68 -3.14 -16.36
C ASP A 549 -12.93 -3.77 -15.69
N ILE A 550 -14.04 -3.03 -15.65
CA ILE A 550 -15.32 -3.48 -15.08
C ILE A 550 -16.15 -4.19 -16.15
N LEU A 551 -16.43 -5.48 -15.99
CA LEU A 551 -17.10 -6.28 -17.04
C LEU A 551 -18.53 -6.73 -16.70
N PHE A 552 -19.00 -6.51 -15.47
CA PHE A 552 -20.29 -7.00 -15.03
C PHE A 552 -21.02 -6.00 -14.14
N ASN A 553 -22.27 -5.73 -14.52
CA ASN A 553 -23.33 -5.04 -13.77
C ASN A 553 -22.82 -4.05 -12.73
N TYR A 554 -22.68 -2.79 -13.12
CA TYR A 554 -22.21 -1.74 -12.23
C TYR A 554 -23.14 -0.52 -12.33
N THR A 555 -23.48 0.10 -11.20
CA THR A 555 -24.45 1.20 -11.17
C THR A 555 -23.86 2.47 -10.55
N LEU A 556 -23.94 3.59 -11.26
CA LEU A 556 -23.60 4.93 -10.77
C LEU A 556 -24.87 5.79 -10.78
N GLU A 557 -25.43 6.02 -9.60
CA GLU A 557 -26.66 6.78 -9.42
C GLU A 557 -26.42 8.05 -8.58
N ARG A 558 -26.96 9.20 -9.02
CA ARG A 558 -27.02 10.45 -8.23
C ARG A 558 -25.67 10.97 -7.72
N ASN A 559 -24.55 10.60 -8.34
CA ASN A 559 -23.25 11.08 -7.93
C ASN A 559 -22.99 12.51 -8.43
N THR A 560 -22.29 13.31 -7.64
CA THR A 560 -21.91 14.69 -7.95
C THR A 560 -20.40 14.78 -8.20
N CYS A 561 -19.99 14.96 -9.45
CA CYS A 561 -18.60 15.04 -9.89
C CYS A 561 -18.24 16.42 -10.45
N ASN A 562 -18.18 17.42 -9.58
CA ASN A 562 -18.00 18.82 -9.97
C ASN A 562 -16.57 19.33 -9.82
N ALA A 563 -16.17 20.29 -10.67
CA ALA A 563 -14.90 21.00 -10.58
C ALA A 563 -13.66 20.09 -10.62
N ASN A 564 -13.74 18.97 -11.35
CA ASN A 564 -12.62 18.08 -11.60
C ASN A 564 -11.99 18.37 -12.98
N ASN A 565 -10.82 17.80 -13.29
CA ASN A 565 -10.40 17.78 -14.69
C ASN A 565 -11.30 16.87 -15.53
N VAL A 566 -11.61 15.67 -15.02
CA VAL A 566 -12.64 14.78 -15.59
C VAL A 566 -13.63 14.36 -14.50
N GLY A 567 -14.93 14.48 -14.75
CA GLY A 567 -15.98 14.15 -13.80
C GLY A 567 -16.10 12.64 -13.56
N ILE A 568 -16.52 11.89 -14.58
CA ILE A 568 -16.61 10.42 -14.56
C ILE A 568 -15.82 9.85 -15.74
N THR A 569 -14.99 8.84 -15.47
CA THR A 569 -14.17 8.13 -16.47
C THR A 569 -14.44 6.64 -16.44
N LEU A 570 -14.64 6.04 -17.62
CA LEU A 570 -14.78 4.59 -17.79
C LEU A 570 -13.77 4.10 -18.84
N GLU A 571 -12.95 3.12 -18.49
CA GLU A 571 -11.93 2.54 -19.38
C GLU A 571 -12.06 1.02 -19.44
N TYR A 572 -12.16 0.43 -20.63
CA TYR A 572 -12.33 -1.01 -20.85
C TYR A 572 -13.51 -1.63 -20.08
N CYS A 573 -14.59 -0.87 -19.96
CA CYS A 573 -15.76 -1.23 -19.16
C CYS A 573 -16.89 -1.82 -20.01
N GLY A 574 -17.80 -2.55 -19.35
CA GLY A 574 -19.12 -2.86 -19.89
C GLY A 574 -20.16 -3.24 -18.86
N HIS A 575 -21.42 -3.29 -19.30
CA HIS A 575 -22.59 -3.52 -18.43
C HIS A 575 -22.72 -2.48 -17.29
N ILE A 576 -22.54 -1.19 -17.62
CA ILE A 576 -22.62 -0.09 -16.65
C ILE A 576 -23.86 0.78 -16.91
N SER A 577 -24.55 1.18 -15.85
CA SER A 577 -25.63 2.18 -15.90
C SER A 577 -25.23 3.44 -15.13
N LEU A 578 -25.22 4.58 -15.81
CA LEU A 578 -24.95 5.91 -15.24
C LEU A 578 -26.24 6.73 -15.34
N TYR A 579 -26.89 6.99 -14.21
CA TYR A 579 -28.13 7.78 -14.23
C TYR A 579 -28.27 8.80 -13.11
N ASN A 580 -28.91 9.93 -13.44
CA ASN A 580 -29.12 11.07 -12.54
C ASN A 580 -27.84 11.66 -11.92
N ASN A 581 -26.67 11.49 -12.55
CA ASN A 581 -25.43 12.06 -12.05
C ASN A 581 -25.29 13.53 -12.47
N VAL A 582 -24.60 14.32 -11.65
CA VAL A 582 -24.32 15.74 -11.87
C VAL A 582 -22.82 15.93 -12.09
N CYS A 583 -22.41 16.41 -13.26
CA CYS A 583 -21.00 16.58 -13.63
C CYS A 583 -20.79 18.00 -14.18
N ASN A 584 -20.50 18.96 -13.30
CA ASN A 584 -20.41 20.37 -13.66
C ASN A 584 -19.00 20.95 -13.53
N ASN A 585 -18.67 21.94 -14.36
CA ASN A 585 -17.41 22.69 -14.31
C ASN A 585 -16.14 21.81 -14.46
N ASN A 586 -16.21 20.76 -15.30
CA ASN A 586 -15.06 19.90 -15.60
C ASN A 586 -14.48 20.20 -16.98
N SER A 587 -13.22 19.81 -17.25
CA SER A 587 -12.73 19.78 -18.64
C SER A 587 -13.55 18.78 -19.47
N VAL A 588 -13.81 17.58 -18.92
CA VAL A 588 -14.73 16.59 -19.49
C VAL A 588 -15.70 16.13 -18.41
N GLY A 589 -17.00 16.17 -18.68
CA GLY A 589 -18.02 15.71 -17.75
C GLY A 589 -18.01 14.19 -17.59
N ILE A 590 -18.32 13.46 -18.66
CA ILE A 590 -18.28 11.99 -18.74
C ILE A 590 -17.40 11.59 -19.93
N ASP A 591 -16.38 10.77 -19.68
CA ASP A 591 -15.38 10.32 -20.66
C ASP A 591 -15.31 8.79 -20.68
N ILE A 592 -15.61 8.15 -21.82
CA ILE A 592 -15.69 6.68 -21.98
C ILE A 592 -14.72 6.17 -23.06
N PHE A 593 -13.85 5.21 -22.73
CA PHE A 593 -12.82 4.62 -23.60
C PHE A 593 -13.02 3.13 -23.82
N PHE A 594 -12.96 2.69 -25.08
CA PHE A 594 -12.82 1.27 -25.43
C PHE A 594 -13.80 0.35 -24.68
N SER A 595 -15.03 0.85 -24.51
CA SER A 595 -16.04 0.26 -23.64
C SER A 595 -17.30 -0.08 -24.44
N HIS A 596 -18.15 -0.92 -23.86
CA HIS A 596 -19.34 -1.41 -24.53
C HIS A 596 -20.51 -1.70 -23.58
N LEU A 597 -21.75 -1.73 -24.09
CA LEU A 597 -22.93 -2.08 -23.29
C LEU A 597 -23.11 -1.15 -22.07
N ILE A 598 -23.03 0.16 -22.29
CA ILE A 598 -23.18 1.19 -21.24
C ILE A 598 -24.40 2.05 -21.53
N THR A 599 -25.18 2.34 -20.49
CA THR A 599 -26.26 3.32 -20.54
C THR A 599 -25.88 4.57 -19.77
N VAL A 600 -25.93 5.73 -20.44
CA VAL A 600 -25.74 7.06 -19.86
C VAL A 600 -27.07 7.79 -19.97
N ALA A 601 -27.86 7.80 -18.89
CA ALA A 601 -29.24 8.29 -18.89
C ALA A 601 -29.51 9.44 -17.90
N ASP A 602 -30.25 10.47 -18.30
CA ASP A 602 -30.77 11.50 -17.39
C ASP A 602 -29.69 12.21 -16.53
N ASN A 603 -28.46 12.34 -17.03
CA ASN A 603 -27.38 13.04 -16.33
C ASN A 603 -27.42 14.55 -16.64
N HIS A 604 -26.97 15.37 -15.68
CA HIS A 604 -26.92 16.82 -15.79
C HIS A 604 -25.48 17.31 -15.83
N LEU A 605 -25.10 17.97 -16.92
CA LEU A 605 -23.74 18.38 -17.20
C LEU A 605 -23.70 19.85 -17.62
N THR A 606 -23.23 20.73 -16.75
CA THR A 606 -23.21 22.19 -16.98
C THR A 606 -21.81 22.77 -16.90
N SER A 607 -21.50 23.69 -17.82
CA SER A 607 -20.23 24.45 -17.84
C SER A 607 -18.98 23.57 -17.97
N ASN A 608 -19.06 22.47 -18.72
CA ASN A 608 -17.88 21.64 -19.05
C ASN A 608 -17.26 22.07 -20.39
N ASN A 609 -16.01 21.70 -20.70
CA ASN A 609 -15.54 21.88 -22.09
C ASN A 609 -16.21 20.85 -23.00
N TYR A 610 -16.21 19.59 -22.58
CA TYR A 610 -16.94 18.49 -23.20
C TYR A 610 -17.93 17.94 -22.18
N CYS A 611 -19.23 17.86 -22.49
CA CYS A 611 -20.17 17.23 -21.58
C CYS A 611 -20.02 15.70 -21.60
N ILE A 612 -20.30 15.05 -22.73
CA ILE A 612 -20.16 13.59 -22.88
C ILE A 612 -19.25 13.27 -24.06
N GLN A 613 -18.22 12.45 -23.83
CA GLN A 613 -17.30 12.01 -24.86
C GLN A 613 -17.12 10.48 -24.82
N ILE A 614 -17.27 9.84 -25.97
CA ILE A 614 -16.97 8.41 -26.15
C ILE A 614 -15.90 8.21 -27.23
N ARG A 615 -14.92 7.35 -26.97
CA ARG A 615 -13.82 7.05 -27.90
C ARG A 615 -13.62 5.55 -28.06
N GLY A 616 -13.65 5.04 -29.29
CA GLY A 616 -13.47 3.61 -29.56
C GLY A 616 -14.54 2.71 -28.94
N CYS A 617 -15.75 3.22 -28.74
CA CYS A 617 -16.82 2.53 -28.01
C CYS A 617 -17.87 1.93 -28.95
N GLN A 618 -18.57 0.91 -28.46
CA GLN A 618 -19.71 0.30 -29.15
C GLN A 618 -20.89 0.03 -28.23
N ASP A 619 -22.11 -0.03 -28.75
CA ASP A 619 -23.32 -0.35 -27.97
C ASP A 619 -23.51 0.57 -26.75
N ILE A 620 -23.17 1.86 -26.88
CA ILE A 620 -23.42 2.88 -25.85
C ILE A 620 -24.78 3.53 -26.11
N SER A 621 -25.62 3.62 -25.07
CA SER A 621 -26.91 4.31 -25.10
C SER A 621 -26.84 5.61 -24.31
N ILE A 622 -26.81 6.75 -24.98
CA ILE A 622 -26.78 8.10 -24.39
C ILE A 622 -28.20 8.69 -24.50
N ILE A 623 -28.95 8.72 -23.40
CA ILE A 623 -30.40 8.99 -23.41
C ILE A 623 -30.78 10.10 -22.42
N GLY A 624 -31.57 11.10 -22.82
CA GLY A 624 -32.20 12.02 -21.85
C GLY A 624 -31.24 12.96 -21.10
N ASN A 625 -29.97 13.05 -21.51
CA ASN A 625 -28.98 13.86 -20.79
C ASN A 625 -29.15 15.35 -21.11
N THR A 626 -28.87 16.18 -20.10
CA THR A 626 -28.91 17.64 -20.21
C THR A 626 -27.49 18.20 -20.18
N CYS A 627 -27.02 18.70 -21.32
CA CYS A 627 -25.72 19.32 -21.52
C CYS A 627 -25.91 20.83 -21.77
N ILE A 628 -25.47 21.68 -20.85
CA ILE A 628 -25.71 23.14 -20.90
C ILE A 628 -24.39 23.91 -20.72
N ASP A 629 -24.25 25.04 -21.40
CA ASP A 629 -23.14 26.00 -21.25
C ASP A 629 -21.75 25.39 -21.48
N TYR A 630 -21.64 24.38 -22.36
CA TYR A 630 -20.34 23.79 -22.68
C TYR A 630 -19.55 24.62 -23.69
N LEU A 631 -18.22 24.60 -23.55
CA LEU A 631 -17.32 25.42 -24.39
C LEU A 631 -16.94 24.77 -25.72
N MET A 632 -16.87 23.43 -25.80
CA MET A 632 -16.40 22.72 -27.00
C MET A 632 -17.45 21.77 -27.58
N MET A 633 -17.87 20.75 -26.83
CA MET A 633 -18.78 19.72 -27.37
C MET A 633 -19.86 19.33 -26.35
N GLY A 634 -21.11 19.23 -26.79
CA GLY A 634 -22.18 18.64 -25.99
C GLY A 634 -22.01 17.13 -25.89
N ILE A 635 -22.10 16.44 -27.03
CA ILE A 635 -21.88 15.00 -27.14
C ILE A 635 -20.89 14.74 -28.28
N ARG A 636 -19.80 14.01 -28.00
CA ARG A 636 -18.78 13.64 -28.99
C ARG A 636 -18.62 12.13 -29.11
N LEU A 637 -18.72 11.62 -30.33
CA LEU A 637 -18.43 10.25 -30.72
C LEU A 637 -17.14 10.24 -31.57
N ASP A 638 -16.14 9.49 -31.14
CA ASP A 638 -14.82 9.45 -31.78
C ASP A 638 -14.39 8.00 -32.04
N TYR A 639 -14.11 7.64 -33.29
CA TYR A 639 -13.81 6.25 -33.69
C TYR A 639 -14.79 5.21 -33.10
N SER A 640 -16.06 5.56 -32.95
CA SER A 640 -17.06 4.74 -32.24
C SER A 640 -18.15 4.26 -33.20
N CYS A 641 -18.76 3.11 -32.89
CA CYS A 641 -19.78 2.52 -33.74
C CYS A 641 -20.96 1.90 -33.00
N CYS A 642 -22.10 1.72 -33.69
CA CYS A 642 -23.26 1.02 -33.12
C CYS A 642 -23.82 1.66 -31.84
N ASN A 643 -23.72 2.98 -31.69
CA ASN A 643 -24.22 3.71 -30.51
C ASN A 643 -25.57 4.36 -30.77
N PHE A 644 -26.35 4.54 -29.70
CA PHE A 644 -27.65 5.22 -29.71
C PHE A 644 -27.58 6.52 -28.92
N VAL A 645 -27.83 7.65 -29.57
CA VAL A 645 -27.88 8.98 -28.94
C VAL A 645 -29.28 9.52 -29.11
N SER A 646 -30.05 9.58 -28.02
CA SER A 646 -31.45 10.04 -28.11
C SER A 646 -31.98 10.86 -26.96
N PHE A 647 -32.95 11.74 -27.23
CA PHE A 647 -33.61 12.56 -26.21
C PHE A 647 -32.66 13.47 -25.40
N ASN A 648 -31.44 13.73 -25.89
CA ASN A 648 -30.49 14.60 -25.20
C ASN A 648 -30.74 16.06 -25.56
N ASN A 649 -30.54 16.95 -24.58
CA ASN A 649 -30.56 18.39 -24.78
C ASN A 649 -29.13 18.94 -24.73
N CYS A 650 -28.66 19.54 -25.82
CA CYS A 650 -27.31 20.10 -25.95
C CYS A 650 -27.38 21.60 -26.24
N THR A 651 -27.42 22.40 -25.18
CA THR A 651 -27.43 23.87 -25.25
C THR A 651 -26.03 24.43 -25.05
N GLY A 652 -25.41 24.95 -26.11
CA GLY A 652 -24.07 25.56 -26.05
C GLY A 652 -24.08 27.00 -25.54
N SER A 653 -22.90 27.59 -25.40
CA SER A 653 -22.73 28.99 -24.96
C SER A 653 -22.53 30.00 -26.11
N LEU A 654 -22.82 29.62 -27.37
CA LEU A 654 -22.35 30.27 -28.61
C LEU A 654 -20.80 30.40 -28.67
N GLY A 655 -20.19 30.42 -29.86
CA GLY A 655 -18.72 30.44 -30.01
C GLY A 655 -18.19 29.29 -30.88
N GLN A 656 -17.20 28.51 -30.43
CA GLN A 656 -16.69 27.31 -31.15
C GLN A 656 -17.41 26.01 -30.76
N SER A 657 -18.55 26.09 -30.06
CA SER A 657 -19.23 24.92 -29.52
C SER A 657 -19.95 24.10 -30.60
N VAL A 658 -20.00 22.79 -30.43
CA VAL A 658 -20.76 21.86 -31.29
C VAL A 658 -21.70 21.05 -30.41
N GLY A 659 -22.97 20.94 -30.81
CA GLY A 659 -23.95 20.18 -30.06
C GLY A 659 -23.66 18.69 -30.05
N ILE A 660 -23.71 18.08 -31.24
CA ILE A 660 -23.40 16.66 -31.43
C ILE A 660 -22.31 16.53 -32.49
N ASN A 661 -21.18 15.90 -32.15
CA ASN A 661 -20.05 15.70 -33.04
C ASN A 661 -19.78 14.21 -33.26
N LEU A 662 -19.65 13.81 -34.53
CA LEU A 662 -19.22 12.49 -34.95
C LEU A 662 -17.89 12.63 -35.71
N HIS A 663 -16.85 11.98 -35.19
CA HIS A 663 -15.51 11.95 -35.78
C HIS A 663 -15.10 10.52 -36.09
N SER A 664 -14.81 10.22 -37.36
CA SER A 664 -14.46 8.88 -37.83
C SER A 664 -15.35 7.76 -37.26
N SER A 665 -16.65 8.03 -37.08
CA SER A 665 -17.59 7.18 -36.34
C SER A 665 -18.69 6.65 -37.27
N THR A 666 -19.06 5.38 -37.11
CA THR A 666 -19.88 4.65 -38.10
C THR A 666 -21.07 3.93 -37.48
N SER A 667 -22.15 3.68 -38.24
CA SER A 667 -23.27 2.86 -37.77
C SER A 667 -23.94 3.34 -36.47
N ASN A 668 -23.94 4.65 -36.19
CA ASN A 668 -24.59 5.23 -35.01
C ASN A 668 -25.99 5.75 -35.35
N THR A 669 -26.91 5.71 -34.38
CA THR A 669 -28.26 6.31 -34.50
C THR A 669 -28.37 7.54 -33.61
N ILE A 670 -28.57 8.71 -34.22
CA ILE A 670 -28.78 10.00 -33.56
C ILE A 670 -30.23 10.40 -33.78
N SER A 671 -31.05 10.35 -32.74
CA SER A 671 -32.49 10.63 -32.88
C SER A 671 -33.13 11.36 -31.71
N ASN A 672 -34.15 12.18 -31.97
CA ASN A 672 -34.90 12.88 -30.92
C ASN A 672 -34.04 13.78 -30.01
N ASN A 673 -32.88 14.26 -30.47
CA ASN A 673 -32.06 15.18 -29.69
C ASN A 673 -32.39 16.63 -30.03
N THR A 674 -32.20 17.52 -29.07
CA THR A 674 -32.31 18.98 -29.25
C THR A 674 -30.92 19.59 -29.12
N SER A 675 -30.49 20.35 -30.11
CA SER A 675 -29.20 21.04 -30.13
C SER A 675 -29.38 22.51 -30.51
N THR A 676 -29.04 23.39 -29.57
CA THR A 676 -29.33 24.83 -29.67
C THR A 676 -28.18 25.70 -29.20
N PHE A 677 -28.07 26.90 -29.77
CA PHE A 677 -27.07 27.91 -29.38
C PHE A 677 -25.62 27.42 -29.53
N ASN A 678 -25.36 26.64 -30.59
CA ASN A 678 -24.03 26.17 -30.97
C ASN A 678 -23.48 26.87 -32.21
N ASN A 679 -22.16 26.74 -32.44
CA ASN A 679 -21.59 27.02 -33.76
C ASN A 679 -22.13 26.04 -34.80
N TYR A 680 -22.11 24.75 -34.45
CA TYR A 680 -22.66 23.66 -35.25
C TYR A 680 -23.69 22.89 -34.40
N GLY A 681 -24.93 22.81 -34.88
CA GLY A 681 -25.96 21.99 -34.22
C GLY A 681 -25.57 20.51 -34.21
N ILE A 682 -25.16 20.00 -35.38
CA ILE A 682 -24.51 18.70 -35.57
C ILE A 682 -23.31 18.83 -36.52
N GLN A 683 -22.25 18.07 -36.27
CA GLN A 683 -21.07 18.03 -37.13
C GLN A 683 -20.58 16.60 -37.36
N LEU A 684 -20.44 16.21 -38.63
CA LEU A 684 -19.78 14.96 -39.04
C LEU A 684 -18.45 15.31 -39.70
N THR A 685 -17.36 14.94 -39.04
CA THR A 685 -16.00 15.24 -39.50
C THR A 685 -15.28 13.98 -40.01
N GLN A 686 -14.33 14.19 -40.93
CA GLN A 686 -13.56 13.17 -41.66
C GLN A 686 -14.41 12.32 -42.61
N SER A 687 -13.86 12.00 -43.78
CA SER A 687 -14.58 11.28 -44.85
C SER A 687 -15.10 9.90 -44.47
N ASN A 688 -14.64 9.32 -43.36
CA ASN A 688 -14.94 7.95 -42.95
C ASN A 688 -16.10 7.84 -41.94
N SER A 689 -16.76 8.93 -41.56
CA SER A 689 -17.95 8.87 -40.71
C SER A 689 -19.18 8.47 -41.53
N SER A 690 -19.39 7.17 -41.78
CA SER A 690 -20.44 6.62 -42.67
C SER A 690 -21.47 5.76 -41.94
N ASP A 691 -22.56 5.42 -42.62
CA ASP A 691 -23.61 4.50 -42.14
C ASP A 691 -24.33 4.97 -40.87
N ASN A 692 -24.24 6.26 -40.53
CA ASN A 692 -24.97 6.83 -39.41
C ASN A 692 -26.39 7.21 -39.84
N VAL A 693 -27.34 7.11 -38.91
CA VAL A 693 -28.75 7.49 -39.08
C VAL A 693 -29.03 8.71 -38.22
N ILE A 694 -29.43 9.83 -38.84
CA ILE A 694 -29.71 11.11 -38.18
C ILE A 694 -31.16 11.48 -38.48
N ILE A 695 -32.05 11.33 -37.50
CA ILE A 695 -33.51 11.40 -37.71
C ILE A 695 -34.25 12.00 -36.51
N TRP A 696 -35.30 12.80 -36.73
CA TRP A 696 -36.15 13.35 -35.66
C TRP A 696 -35.44 14.27 -34.65
N ASN A 697 -34.32 14.87 -35.04
CA ASN A 697 -33.60 15.83 -34.19
C ASN A 697 -34.08 17.27 -34.44
N VAL A 698 -33.88 18.14 -33.45
CA VAL A 698 -34.16 19.57 -33.51
C VAL A 698 -32.85 20.34 -33.48
N PHE A 699 -32.48 20.93 -34.61
CA PHE A 699 -31.34 21.83 -34.75
C PHE A 699 -31.85 23.26 -34.90
N ALA A 700 -31.79 24.04 -33.82
CA ALA A 700 -32.37 25.38 -33.80
C ALA A 700 -31.47 26.42 -33.14
N ALA A 701 -31.53 27.66 -33.62
CA ALA A 701 -30.76 28.78 -33.06
C ALA A 701 -29.24 28.51 -32.96
N ASN A 702 -28.69 27.72 -33.90
CA ASN A 702 -27.26 27.54 -34.09
C ASN A 702 -26.75 28.51 -35.17
N ILE A 703 -25.43 28.75 -35.22
CA ILE A 703 -24.81 29.54 -36.31
C ILE A 703 -24.94 28.78 -37.63
N GLU A 704 -24.57 27.50 -37.62
CA GLU A 704 -24.87 26.52 -38.65
C GLU A 704 -25.62 25.35 -38.00
N ASN A 705 -26.79 24.98 -38.51
CA ASN A 705 -27.57 23.89 -37.91
C ASN A 705 -26.93 22.52 -38.16
N GLY A 706 -26.22 22.33 -39.28
CA GLY A 706 -25.47 21.10 -39.58
C GLY A 706 -24.24 21.35 -40.44
N HIS A 707 -23.20 20.52 -40.29
CA HIS A 707 -22.02 20.53 -41.14
C HIS A 707 -21.48 19.10 -41.38
N ILE A 708 -21.51 18.61 -42.61
CA ILE A 708 -21.31 17.20 -42.95
C ILE A 708 -20.22 17.03 -44.01
N ASP A 709 -19.07 16.47 -43.62
CA ASP A 709 -17.93 16.21 -44.50
C ASP A 709 -17.82 14.74 -44.96
N SER A 710 -18.75 13.88 -44.54
CA SER A 710 -18.74 12.45 -44.84
C SER A 710 -19.97 11.96 -45.60
N THR A 711 -19.75 11.06 -46.56
CA THR A 711 -20.80 10.44 -47.37
C THR A 711 -21.33 9.15 -46.74
N GLY A 712 -22.45 8.64 -47.25
CA GLY A 712 -23.02 7.36 -46.82
C GLY A 712 -23.82 7.42 -45.51
N ASN A 713 -24.28 8.58 -45.09
CA ASN A 713 -25.15 8.76 -43.91
C ASN A 713 -26.61 8.93 -44.34
N LEU A 714 -27.54 8.38 -43.56
CA LEU A 714 -28.97 8.54 -43.76
C LEU A 714 -29.47 9.70 -42.89
N ILE A 715 -29.83 10.82 -43.52
CA ILE A 715 -30.30 12.04 -42.84
C ILE A 715 -31.70 12.34 -43.36
N HIS A 716 -32.71 12.28 -42.48
CA HIS A 716 -34.08 12.62 -42.84
C HIS A 716 -34.93 13.02 -41.64
N HIS A 717 -36.04 13.73 -41.83
CA HIS A 717 -37.02 14.04 -40.77
C HIS A 717 -36.41 14.78 -39.58
N ASN A 718 -35.44 15.67 -39.81
CA ASN A 718 -34.95 16.59 -38.78
C ASN A 718 -35.56 17.98 -38.97
N PHE A 719 -35.72 18.71 -37.87
CA PHE A 719 -36.11 20.12 -37.92
C PHE A 719 -34.85 21.00 -37.96
N TRP A 720 -34.81 21.90 -38.94
CA TRP A 720 -33.73 22.85 -39.17
C TRP A 720 -34.32 24.27 -39.10
N SER A 721 -33.94 25.08 -38.10
CA SER A 721 -34.60 26.38 -37.87
C SER A 721 -34.43 27.42 -38.98
N ASP A 722 -33.51 27.16 -39.91
CA ASP A 722 -33.21 27.98 -41.09
C ASP A 722 -33.79 27.38 -42.39
N TYR A 723 -34.53 26.27 -42.33
CA TYR A 723 -35.26 25.73 -43.46
C TYR A 723 -36.40 26.67 -43.87
N GLN A 724 -36.50 26.96 -45.17
CA GLN A 724 -37.47 27.90 -45.75
C GLN A 724 -38.20 27.28 -46.95
N GLY A 725 -38.21 25.94 -47.05
CA GLY A 725 -38.92 25.26 -48.14
C GLY A 725 -40.43 25.29 -47.98
N ASP A 726 -41.14 24.87 -49.02
CA ASP A 726 -42.60 24.80 -49.05
C ASP A 726 -43.08 23.39 -48.64
N ASP A 727 -44.26 23.33 -48.03
CA ASP A 727 -45.05 22.11 -47.78
C ASP A 727 -46.40 22.29 -48.50
N ASP A 728 -46.39 22.00 -49.80
CA ASP A 728 -47.55 22.14 -50.68
C ASP A 728 -48.65 21.14 -50.30
N ASN A 729 -48.26 19.99 -49.77
CA ASN A 729 -49.15 18.88 -49.47
C ASN A 729 -49.73 18.93 -48.02
N GLN A 730 -49.17 19.79 -47.16
CA GLN A 730 -49.56 20.07 -45.77
C GLN A 730 -49.46 18.86 -44.84
N ASP A 731 -48.49 17.97 -45.05
CA ASP A 731 -48.22 16.82 -44.16
C ASP A 731 -47.21 17.14 -43.04
N GLY A 732 -46.67 18.36 -43.00
CA GLY A 732 -45.69 18.82 -42.02
C GLY A 732 -44.25 18.47 -42.38
N ILE A 733 -44.02 17.92 -43.57
CA ILE A 733 -42.71 17.61 -44.14
C ILE A 733 -42.49 18.53 -45.35
N GLY A 734 -41.32 19.14 -45.44
CA GLY A 734 -40.98 19.98 -46.57
C GLY A 734 -40.85 19.20 -47.88
N ASP A 735 -41.43 19.70 -48.96
CA ASP A 735 -41.41 19.08 -50.29
C ASP A 735 -40.07 19.32 -51.04
N THR A 736 -39.15 20.10 -50.46
CA THR A 736 -37.79 20.33 -51.00
C THR A 736 -36.71 19.91 -50.00
N PRO A 737 -35.64 19.23 -50.44
CA PRO A 737 -34.56 18.84 -49.53
C PRO A 737 -33.87 20.03 -48.86
N TYR A 738 -33.49 19.88 -47.59
CA TYR A 738 -32.59 20.83 -46.92
C TYR A 738 -31.14 20.45 -47.24
N ILE A 739 -30.41 21.36 -47.88
CA ILE A 739 -29.01 21.17 -48.24
C ILE A 739 -28.13 21.50 -47.03
N ILE A 740 -27.34 20.52 -46.57
CA ILE A 740 -26.51 20.66 -45.38
C ILE A 740 -25.09 21.09 -45.79
N PRO A 741 -24.55 22.18 -45.24
CA PRO A 741 -23.17 22.60 -45.50
C PRO A 741 -22.13 21.51 -45.26
N GLY A 742 -21.01 21.55 -46.01
CA GLY A 742 -19.90 20.60 -45.90
C GLY A 742 -19.42 20.08 -47.26
N ILE A 743 -18.39 19.23 -47.28
CA ILE A 743 -17.81 18.73 -48.54
C ILE A 743 -18.53 17.51 -49.13
N ALA A 744 -19.48 16.90 -48.39
CA ALA A 744 -20.14 15.66 -48.79
C ALA A 744 -21.41 15.86 -49.65
N GLU A 745 -21.82 17.10 -49.89
CA GLU A 745 -23.10 17.44 -50.57
C GLU A 745 -24.31 16.74 -49.91
N ALA A 746 -24.30 16.64 -48.57
CA ALA A 746 -25.34 15.96 -47.81
C ALA A 746 -26.66 16.74 -47.82
N GLN A 747 -27.78 16.02 -47.81
CA GLN A 747 -29.12 16.61 -47.78
C GLN A 747 -30.05 15.82 -46.86
N ASP A 748 -30.93 16.54 -46.17
CA ASP A 748 -32.12 15.97 -45.52
C ASP A 748 -33.25 15.99 -46.56
N GLU A 749 -33.64 14.81 -47.03
CA GLU A 749 -34.67 14.66 -48.09
C GLU A 749 -36.09 14.97 -47.61
N PHE A 750 -36.31 14.99 -46.30
CA PHE A 750 -37.63 15.10 -45.69
C PHE A 750 -37.55 16.01 -44.44
N PRO A 751 -37.15 17.28 -44.57
CA PRO A 751 -37.01 18.19 -43.43
C PRO A 751 -38.39 18.46 -42.81
N LEU A 752 -38.45 18.61 -41.48
CA LEU A 752 -39.71 18.94 -40.79
C LEU A 752 -40.01 20.44 -40.89
N MET A 753 -41.27 20.78 -41.16
CA MET A 753 -41.73 22.18 -41.25
C MET A 753 -41.80 22.87 -39.89
N ASP A 754 -42.19 22.12 -38.86
CA ASP A 754 -42.37 22.61 -37.50
C ASP A 754 -41.54 21.80 -36.51
N ASP A 755 -41.16 22.46 -35.41
CA ASP A 755 -40.47 21.82 -34.28
C ASP A 755 -41.41 20.81 -33.59
N PRO A 756 -41.12 19.49 -33.67
CA PRO A 756 -42.00 18.45 -33.15
C PRO A 756 -42.12 18.47 -31.61
N TYR A 757 -41.23 19.18 -30.91
CA TYR A 757 -41.18 19.25 -29.46
C TYR A 757 -41.53 20.65 -28.91
N GLY A 758 -41.84 21.62 -29.78
CA GLY A 758 -42.27 22.97 -29.39
C GLY A 758 -41.19 23.83 -28.70
N THR A 759 -39.91 23.46 -28.80
CA THR A 759 -38.77 24.17 -28.20
C THR A 759 -38.58 25.59 -28.76
N ASN A 760 -38.94 25.82 -30.02
CA ASN A 760 -38.82 27.11 -30.69
C ASN A 760 -39.70 28.22 -30.06
N THR A 761 -40.88 27.86 -29.51
CA THR A 761 -41.76 28.82 -28.82
C THR A 761 -41.20 29.33 -27.49
N LEU A 762 -40.25 28.60 -26.88
CA LEU A 762 -39.53 29.05 -25.68
C LEU A 762 -38.34 29.96 -26.06
N ILE A 763 -37.68 29.69 -27.19
CA ILE A 763 -36.53 30.47 -27.69
C ILE A 763 -36.94 31.90 -28.09
N GLU A 764 -38.10 32.07 -28.74
CA GLU A 764 -38.63 33.41 -29.07
C GLU A 764 -38.92 34.27 -27.83
N ASN A 765 -39.29 33.64 -26.72
CA ASN A 765 -39.51 34.32 -25.44
C ASN A 765 -38.19 34.66 -24.73
N VAL A 766 -37.14 33.84 -24.89
CA VAL A 766 -35.79 34.11 -24.36
C VAL A 766 -35.11 35.25 -25.10
N ASN A 767 -35.31 35.38 -26.42
CA ASN A 767 -34.76 36.48 -27.23
C ASN A 767 -35.31 37.88 -26.87
N GLN A 768 -36.35 37.99 -26.02
CA GLN A 768 -36.80 39.26 -25.43
C GLN A 768 -36.12 39.61 -24.08
N ILE A 769 -35.37 38.69 -23.47
CA ILE A 769 -34.67 38.86 -22.18
C ILE A 769 -33.35 39.65 -22.27
N PRO A 770 -32.52 39.59 -23.33
CA PRO A 770 -31.22 40.28 -23.40
C PRO A 770 -31.32 41.79 -23.19
N LEU A 771 -32.39 42.42 -23.68
CA LEU A 771 -32.58 43.87 -23.57
C LEU A 771 -32.78 44.32 -22.11
N ILE A 772 -33.41 43.49 -21.27
CA ILE A 772 -33.67 43.78 -19.85
C ILE A 772 -32.39 43.54 -19.01
N MET A 773 -31.59 42.53 -19.38
CA MET A 773 -30.39 42.15 -18.67
C MET A 773 -29.20 43.09 -18.96
N GLU A 774 -29.05 43.57 -20.20
CA GLU A 774 -28.07 44.62 -20.54
C GLU A 774 -28.36 45.93 -19.79
N LEU A 775 -29.63 46.32 -19.67
CA LEU A 775 -30.05 47.47 -18.86
C LEU A 775 -29.71 47.28 -17.38
N ALA A 776 -29.89 46.07 -16.83
CA ALA A 776 -29.56 45.78 -15.43
C ALA A 776 -28.05 45.81 -15.14
N ILE A 777 -27.22 45.28 -16.04
CA ILE A 777 -25.75 45.29 -15.91
C ILE A 777 -25.20 46.72 -16.00
N ILE A 778 -25.74 47.54 -16.91
CA ILE A 778 -25.40 48.97 -17.01
C ILE A 778 -25.78 49.70 -15.72
N ILE A 779 -26.97 49.42 -15.15
CA ILE A 779 -27.42 50.02 -13.89
C ILE A 779 -26.51 49.60 -12.72
N ILE A 780 -26.11 48.33 -12.62
CA ILE A 780 -25.19 47.83 -11.57
C ILE A 780 -23.78 48.44 -11.73
N GLY A 781 -23.29 48.58 -12.96
CA GLY A 781 -22.04 49.29 -13.26
C GLY A 781 -22.07 50.77 -12.86
N ILE A 782 -23.18 51.45 -13.09
CA ILE A 782 -23.37 52.84 -12.66
C ILE A 782 -23.43 52.94 -11.12
N ILE A 783 -24.16 52.06 -10.44
CA ILE A 783 -24.29 52.07 -8.97
C ILE A 783 -22.94 51.78 -8.29
N SER A 784 -22.18 50.81 -8.79
CA SER A 784 -20.85 50.47 -8.26
C SER A 784 -19.86 51.61 -8.44
N THR A 785 -19.87 52.27 -9.60
CA THR A 785 -19.02 53.44 -9.88
C THR A 785 -19.37 54.62 -8.96
N ILE A 786 -20.67 54.90 -8.77
CA ILE A 786 -21.14 55.95 -7.84
C ILE A 786 -20.73 55.62 -6.40
N THR A 787 -20.82 54.36 -5.98
CA THR A 787 -20.43 53.92 -4.64
C THR A 787 -18.93 54.09 -4.38
N ILE A 788 -18.10 53.76 -5.38
CA ILE A 788 -16.64 53.97 -5.32
C ILE A 788 -16.30 55.47 -5.24
N VAL A 789 -16.98 56.32 -6.03
CA VAL A 789 -16.77 57.78 -6.00
C VAL A 789 -17.18 58.38 -4.65
N ILE A 790 -18.30 57.92 -4.07
CA ILE A 790 -18.74 58.34 -2.73
C ILE A 790 -17.74 57.90 -1.65
N LEU A 791 -17.19 56.69 -1.74
CA LEU A 791 -16.18 56.17 -0.81
C LEU A 791 -14.86 56.96 -0.91
N ILE A 792 -14.44 57.34 -2.13
CA ILE A 792 -13.26 58.17 -2.36
C ILE A 792 -13.46 59.60 -1.82
N GLN A 793 -14.65 60.18 -2.01
CA GLN A 793 -14.98 61.50 -1.45
C GLN A 793 -15.07 61.48 0.08
N LYS A 794 -15.60 60.42 0.70
CA LYS A 794 -15.61 60.25 2.17
C LYS A 794 -14.20 60.15 2.75
N ARG A 795 -13.27 59.47 2.06
CA ARG A 795 -11.85 59.39 2.46
C ARG A 795 -11.13 60.73 2.37
N ARG A 796 -11.46 61.56 1.37
CA ARG A 796 -10.88 62.91 1.18
C ARG A 796 -11.36 63.94 2.19
N ASN A 797 -12.53 63.75 2.81
CA ASN A 797 -13.06 64.64 3.84
C ASN A 797 -12.66 64.23 5.28
N GLN A 798 -11.87 63.15 5.43
CA GLN A 798 -11.36 62.65 6.73
C GLN A 798 -9.83 62.76 6.88
N THR A 799 -9.15 63.36 5.89
CA THR A 799 -7.78 63.89 5.95
C THR A 799 -7.83 65.39 5.82
#